data_AF-A0A822BYD5-F1
#
_entry.id   AF-A0A822BYD5-F1
#
_cell.length_a   1.000
_cell.length_b   1.000
_cell.length_c   1.000
_cell.angle_alpha   90.00
_cell.angle_beta   90.00
_cell.angle_gamma   90.00
#
_symmetry.space_group_name_H-M   'P 1'
#
loop_
_entity.id
_entity.type
_entity.pdbx_description
1 polymer ?
#
loop_
_entity_poly.entity_id
_entity_poly.type
_entity_poly.pdbx_seq_one_letter_code
_entity_poly.pdbx_strand_id
1 'polypeptide(L)'
;DRNEIGKHRDERYKKFNEQFLILKKAKIFNSFHLNIDLNDIEQECLLSFEKKITDIISYVESILNRFSIDNHLTRNDYIEFNICYLNLISFRQEMTSIECGVKEKLVRIDKIIFEKINTWVHSAELDSTVQNVTTMLINMKRISMDMPSFKTKINERIDELLNYYKNITNDNMAFTKLGTLLNQDKTGIGQSIISEHKPFQGYSLSLFNEKTRRHDITYVLNNLEGDSIDRKLLEKRYDEFNKFYKELVQQNLKPNMKLDKLIENIKLIAGNIKQESDNIDWDAGIRKKVPELAAYIFALWTLKNAEHYFEAEGSDNRDNYLLQPHAAQVIAIFRMLGIGDKNEELKNNLVQIGTGEGKSITLGSMACILALLGFDVRCACYSQYLSQRDYQAFVPLFDSLGLLNYIHYGTFNRLCEDIINDNGDIRQVVEQIISKDSNTGMKNNQNIKRAKILLIDEVDVFFSRDFYGNVYTPTATLRDPIITSLVHLIWKERKSRLNLNRLKTTNEYNECCKKYPNWKLLFEEAMKDMLFDVNNFESHGYIVNQDKIGYVEQDNIVYNIAYGYKTLFAYFYEHERGQISKKSLDENIYVRIKCGSFSYAEIPLEFQYIMGVTGTLKTLSDPERKVIQSVYKITKNTYMPSVFGINNLKFTIKDDIMIDNESDYFNVIKREIDDRLVGKSSGKRAILVFFESNRKLKEFYDSTTLGSLN
;
A
#
# COMPACT_ATOMS: atom_id res chain seq x y z
N ASP A 1 -16.85 18.89 25.11
CA ASP A 1 -17.58 19.37 23.93
C ASP A 1 -17.91 18.14 23.10
N ARG A 2 -19.14 17.98 22.59
CA ARG A 2 -19.52 16.75 21.88
C ARG A 2 -18.73 16.61 20.57
N ASN A 3 -18.25 17.72 20.02
CA ASN A 3 -17.70 17.81 18.67
C ASN A 3 -16.16 17.64 18.58
N GLU A 4 -15.51 17.08 19.60
CA GLU A 4 -14.05 16.87 19.54
C GLU A 4 -13.66 15.59 18.78
N ILE A 5 -12.66 15.73 17.90
CA ILE A 5 -12.32 14.74 16.89
C ILE A 5 -11.11 13.90 17.33
N GLY A 6 -11.26 12.57 17.23
CA GLY A 6 -10.22 11.54 17.27
C GLY A 6 -9.04 11.82 18.23
N LYS A 7 -7.90 12.22 17.67
CA LYS A 7 -6.67 12.46 18.42
C LYS A 7 -6.80 13.55 19.49
N HIS A 8 -7.55 14.62 19.22
CA HIS A 8 -7.83 15.66 20.20
C HIS A 8 -8.72 15.15 21.34
N ARG A 9 -9.64 14.25 21.02
CA ARG A 9 -10.51 13.61 22.01
C ARG A 9 -9.73 12.65 22.92
N ASP A 10 -8.89 11.79 22.34
CA ASP A 10 -8.04 10.87 23.10
C ASP A 10 -7.06 11.64 23.99
N GLU A 11 -6.37 12.66 23.45
CA GLU A 11 -5.48 13.54 24.22
C GLU A 11 -6.22 14.26 25.36
N ARG A 12 -7.47 14.67 25.15
CA ARG A 12 -8.28 15.31 26.18
C ARG A 12 -8.63 14.33 27.30
N TYR A 13 -9.12 13.13 26.99
CA TYR A 13 -9.42 12.13 28.01
C TYR A 13 -8.16 11.69 28.75
N LYS A 14 -7.03 11.54 28.05
CA LYS A 14 -5.73 11.28 28.67
C LYS A 14 -5.33 12.38 29.65
N LYS A 15 -5.46 13.65 29.25
CA LYS A 15 -5.20 14.81 30.12
C LYS A 15 -6.13 14.83 31.34
N PHE A 16 -7.41 14.49 31.16
CA PHE A 16 -8.35 14.35 32.27
C PHE A 16 -7.94 13.22 33.23
N ASN A 17 -7.52 12.07 32.72
CA ASN A 17 -7.02 10.95 33.53
C ASN A 17 -5.77 11.36 34.33
N GLU A 18 -4.83 12.07 33.69
CA GLU A 18 -3.64 12.61 34.36
C GLU A 18 -4.00 13.62 35.46
N GLN A 19 -4.90 14.56 35.19
CA GLN A 19 -5.38 15.53 36.18
C GLN A 19 -6.07 14.82 37.36
N PHE A 20 -6.87 13.80 37.08
CA PHE A 20 -7.54 13.01 38.10
C PHE A 20 -6.53 12.24 38.96
N LEU A 21 -5.51 11.63 38.36
CA LEU A 21 -4.42 10.94 39.07
C LEU A 21 -3.60 11.91 39.93
N ILE A 22 -3.36 13.14 39.45
CA ILE A 22 -2.71 14.19 40.24
C ILE A 22 -3.56 14.55 41.45
N LEU A 23 -4.86 14.77 41.28
CA LEU A 23 -5.79 15.04 42.38
C LEU A 23 -5.79 13.90 43.41
N LYS A 24 -5.83 12.65 42.94
CA LYS A 24 -5.78 11.44 43.77
C LYS A 24 -4.49 11.34 44.59
N LYS A 25 -3.35 11.72 44.01
CA LYS A 25 -2.05 11.80 44.71
C LYS A 25 -1.98 12.98 45.68
N ALA A 26 -2.58 14.11 45.35
CA ALA A 26 -2.60 15.31 46.19
C ALA A 26 -3.34 15.07 47.52
N LYS A 27 -4.21 14.07 47.61
CA LYS A 27 -4.85 13.63 48.87
C LYS A 27 -3.88 13.25 49.97
N ILE A 28 -2.63 12.89 49.65
CA ILE A 28 -1.59 12.67 50.66
C ILE A 28 -1.37 13.93 51.51
N PHE A 29 -1.66 15.12 50.96
CA PHE A 29 -1.52 16.38 51.68
C PHE A 29 -2.70 16.71 52.62
N ASN A 30 -3.78 15.92 52.63
CA ASN A 30 -4.88 16.09 53.60
C ASN A 30 -4.40 15.90 55.06
N SER A 31 -3.26 15.23 55.28
CA SER A 31 -2.62 15.10 56.59
C SER A 31 -2.05 16.41 57.16
N PHE A 32 -1.98 17.48 56.36
CA PHE A 32 -1.37 18.76 56.76
C PHE A 32 -2.40 19.85 57.11
N HIS A 33 -3.68 19.50 57.33
CA HIS A 33 -4.76 20.45 57.69
C HIS A 33 -4.83 21.66 56.74
N LEU A 34 -4.85 21.42 55.43
CA LEU A 34 -5.09 22.44 54.43
C LEU A 34 -6.54 22.98 54.57
N ASN A 35 -6.76 24.29 54.38
CA ASN A 35 -8.10 24.92 54.32
C ASN A 35 -8.92 24.53 53.06
N ILE A 36 -8.57 23.42 52.40
CA ILE A 36 -9.16 22.95 51.15
C ILE A 36 -9.49 21.47 51.35
N ASP A 37 -10.78 21.12 51.24
CA ASP A 37 -11.21 19.72 51.28
C ASP A 37 -11.05 19.07 49.90
N LEU A 38 -9.90 18.42 49.68
CA LEU A 38 -9.62 17.73 48.42
C LEU A 38 -10.51 16.51 48.19
N ASN A 39 -11.18 15.97 49.21
CA ASN A 39 -12.14 14.88 49.02
C ASN A 39 -13.44 15.41 48.42
N ASP A 40 -13.93 16.54 48.92
CA ASP A 40 -15.16 17.17 48.41
C ASP A 40 -14.98 17.61 46.95
N ILE A 41 -13.83 18.22 46.60
CA ILE A 41 -13.51 18.61 45.22
C ILE A 41 -13.43 17.40 44.28
N GLU A 42 -12.77 16.31 44.69
CA GLU A 42 -12.71 15.09 43.86
C GLU A 42 -14.11 14.50 43.67
N GLN A 43 -14.92 14.45 44.73
CA GLN A 43 -16.27 13.92 44.68
C GLN A 43 -17.17 14.76 43.77
N GLU A 44 -17.11 16.10 43.86
CA GLU A 44 -17.86 16.99 42.98
C GLU A 44 -17.43 16.84 41.51
N CYS A 45 -16.12 16.75 41.26
CA CYS A 45 -15.58 16.52 39.92
C CYS A 45 -16.03 15.16 39.36
N LEU A 46 -15.96 14.10 40.16
CA LEU A 46 -16.42 12.76 39.79
C LEU A 46 -17.90 12.78 39.41
N LEU A 47 -18.76 13.29 40.30
CA LEU A 47 -20.20 13.33 40.07
C LEU A 47 -20.57 14.14 38.82
N SER A 48 -19.92 15.30 38.63
CA SER A 48 -20.12 16.13 37.43
C SER A 48 -19.69 15.42 36.15
N PHE A 49 -18.59 14.66 36.21
CA PHE A 49 -18.06 13.93 35.08
C PHE A 49 -18.89 12.68 34.75
N GLU A 50 -19.24 11.88 35.76
CA GLU A 50 -20.12 10.71 35.64
C GLU A 50 -21.49 11.09 35.09
N LYS A 51 -22.05 12.23 35.52
CA LYS A 51 -23.29 12.76 34.97
C LYS A 51 -23.18 13.03 33.47
N LYS A 52 -22.11 13.69 33.01
CA LYS A 52 -21.90 13.96 31.58
C LYS A 52 -21.76 12.69 30.76
N ILE A 53 -21.06 11.69 31.27
CA ILE A 53 -20.93 10.38 30.61
C ILE A 53 -22.30 9.68 30.56
N THR A 54 -23.06 9.72 31.65
CA THR A 54 -24.42 9.16 31.73
C THR A 54 -25.38 9.84 30.75
N ASP A 55 -25.26 11.15 30.56
CA ASP A 55 -26.04 11.91 29.57
C ASP A 55 -25.72 11.45 28.13
N ILE A 56 -24.43 11.23 27.81
CA ILE A 56 -24.02 10.70 26.50
C ILE A 56 -24.59 9.30 26.30
N ILE A 57 -24.49 8.42 27.31
CA ILE A 57 -25.03 7.05 27.25
C ILE A 57 -26.54 7.08 27.03
N SER A 58 -27.27 7.91 27.78
CA SER A 58 -28.73 8.02 27.67
C SER A 58 -29.14 8.50 26.28
N TYR A 59 -28.36 9.41 25.69
CA TYR A 59 -28.59 9.89 24.33
C TYR A 59 -28.35 8.80 23.28
N VAL A 60 -27.26 8.02 23.40
CA VAL A 60 -27.00 6.87 22.53
C VAL A 60 -28.11 5.83 22.65
N GLU A 61 -28.55 5.51 23.87
CA GLU A 61 -29.65 4.56 24.11
C GLU A 61 -30.96 5.06 23.47
N SER A 62 -31.24 6.37 23.49
CA SER A 62 -32.40 6.95 22.80
C SER A 62 -32.35 6.77 21.27
N ILE A 63 -31.19 6.96 20.66
CA ILE A 63 -30.99 6.73 19.22
C ILE A 63 -31.16 5.23 18.91
N LEU A 64 -30.56 4.35 19.71
CA LEU A 64 -30.64 2.91 19.52
C LEU A 64 -32.05 2.35 19.71
N ASN A 65 -32.85 2.91 20.62
CA ASN A 65 -34.24 2.51 20.78
C ASN A 65 -35.06 2.80 19.51
N ARG A 66 -34.80 3.95 18.86
CA ARG A 66 -35.39 4.26 17.54
C ARG A 66 -34.87 3.31 16.46
N PHE A 67 -33.56 3.03 16.45
CA PHE A 67 -32.94 2.09 15.52
C PHE A 67 -33.51 0.66 15.60
N SER A 68 -33.86 0.19 16.80
CA SER A 68 -34.46 -1.12 16.98
C SER A 68 -35.86 -1.20 16.36
N ILE A 69 -36.64 -0.12 16.43
CA ILE A 69 -38.02 -0.05 15.95
C ILE A 69 -38.07 0.25 14.45
N ASP A 70 -37.37 1.30 14.02
CA ASP A 70 -37.35 1.77 12.64
C ASP A 70 -36.31 1.01 11.81
N ASN A 71 -36.54 0.87 10.50
CA ASN A 71 -35.56 0.24 9.63
C ASN A 71 -34.44 1.19 9.21
N HIS A 72 -34.63 2.51 9.35
CA HIS A 72 -33.63 3.52 9.02
C HIS A 72 -33.72 4.72 9.97
N LEU A 73 -32.57 5.14 10.50
CA LEU A 73 -32.40 6.42 11.17
C LEU A 73 -32.14 7.55 10.16
N THR A 74 -32.29 8.81 10.59
CA THR A 74 -31.88 9.95 9.76
C THR A 74 -30.36 10.06 9.71
N ARG A 75 -29.83 10.77 8.70
CA ARG A 75 -28.38 11.03 8.59
C ARG A 75 -27.83 11.70 9.86
N ASN A 76 -28.56 12.66 10.42
CA ASN A 76 -28.16 13.36 11.64
C ASN A 76 -28.11 12.42 12.85
N ASP A 77 -29.06 11.48 12.97
CA ASP A 77 -29.02 10.49 14.05
C ASP A 77 -27.76 9.62 13.98
N TYR A 78 -27.32 9.21 12.78
CA TYR A 78 -26.07 8.46 12.62
C TYR A 78 -24.82 9.27 12.95
N ILE A 79 -24.77 10.54 12.54
CA ILE A 79 -23.66 11.45 12.88
C ILE A 79 -23.55 11.57 14.40
N GLU A 80 -24.66 11.90 15.06
CA GLU A 80 -24.72 12.03 16.52
C GLU A 80 -24.36 10.72 17.24
N PHE A 81 -24.88 9.58 16.75
CA PHE A 81 -24.52 8.26 17.27
C PHE A 81 -23.02 8.02 17.18
N ASN A 82 -22.41 8.24 16.02
CA ASN A 82 -20.98 7.99 15.81
C ASN A 82 -20.12 8.88 16.71
N ILE A 83 -20.47 10.17 16.85
CA ILE A 83 -19.78 11.10 17.73
C ILE A 83 -19.83 10.61 19.18
N CYS A 84 -21.03 10.28 19.69
CA CYS A 84 -21.20 9.82 21.06
C CYS A 84 -20.54 8.47 21.31
N TYR A 85 -20.68 7.51 20.38
CA TYR A 85 -20.07 6.19 20.50
C TYR A 85 -18.54 6.26 20.53
N LEU A 86 -17.94 7.09 19.68
CA LEU A 86 -16.51 7.31 19.67
C LEU A 86 -16.01 8.00 20.96
N ASN A 87 -16.80 8.91 21.55
CA ASN A 87 -16.50 9.46 22.89
C ASN A 87 -16.47 8.38 23.96
N LEU A 88 -17.42 7.44 23.94
CA LEU A 88 -17.45 6.32 24.90
C LEU A 88 -16.26 5.37 24.70
N ILE A 89 -15.83 5.12 23.47
CA ILE A 89 -14.61 4.34 23.18
C ILE A 89 -13.37 5.03 23.74
N SER A 90 -13.16 6.30 23.39
CA SER A 90 -11.98 7.07 23.84
C SER A 90 -11.96 7.19 25.36
N PHE A 91 -13.11 7.42 26.01
CA PHE A 91 -13.22 7.38 27.46
C PHE A 91 -12.75 6.03 28.01
N ARG A 92 -13.28 4.92 27.49
CA ARG A 92 -12.89 3.57 27.93
C ARG A 92 -11.40 3.30 27.76
N GLN A 93 -10.78 3.82 26.70
CA GLN A 93 -9.37 3.61 26.40
C GLN A 93 -8.45 4.42 27.32
N GLU A 94 -8.77 5.69 27.54
CA GLU A 94 -7.85 6.64 28.19
C GLU A 94 -8.13 6.87 29.68
N MET A 95 -9.39 6.73 30.13
CA MET A 95 -9.79 6.96 31.53
C MET A 95 -9.76 5.67 32.34
N THR A 96 -8.58 5.28 32.80
CA THR A 96 -8.39 4.05 33.60
C THR A 96 -8.71 4.23 35.08
N SER A 97 -8.77 5.47 35.58
CA SER A 97 -8.92 5.75 37.01
C SER A 97 -10.36 5.86 37.51
N ILE A 98 -11.34 5.86 36.60
CA ILE A 98 -12.77 6.06 36.87
C ILE A 98 -13.56 4.87 36.31
N GLU A 99 -14.39 4.24 37.14
CA GLU A 99 -15.25 3.14 36.73
C GLU A 99 -16.70 3.62 36.65
N CYS A 100 -17.16 3.95 35.43
CA CYS A 100 -18.48 4.56 35.20
C CYS A 100 -19.44 3.65 34.39
N GLY A 101 -19.26 2.33 34.44
CA GLY A 101 -20.12 1.36 33.74
C GLY A 101 -20.14 1.43 32.20
N VAL A 102 -19.23 2.21 31.60
CA VAL A 102 -19.18 2.43 30.13
C VAL A 102 -18.89 1.13 29.38
N LYS A 103 -18.12 0.22 29.98
CA LYS A 103 -17.76 -1.06 29.37
C LYS A 103 -19.00 -1.92 29.12
N GLU A 104 -19.85 -2.08 30.13
CA GLU A 104 -21.10 -2.83 30.07
C GLU A 104 -22.06 -2.20 29.06
N LYS A 105 -22.07 -0.86 28.99
CA LYS A 105 -22.91 -0.11 28.04
C LYS A 105 -22.44 -0.27 26.60
N LEU A 106 -21.13 -0.24 26.34
CA LEU A 106 -20.59 -0.53 25.00
C LEU A 106 -20.95 -1.95 24.55
N VAL A 107 -20.89 -2.94 25.44
CA VAL A 107 -21.33 -4.32 25.14
C VAL A 107 -22.84 -4.35 24.81
N ARG A 108 -23.66 -3.59 25.53
CA ARG A 108 -25.10 -3.47 25.24
C ARG A 108 -25.37 -2.82 23.89
N ILE A 109 -24.63 -1.77 23.53
CA ILE A 109 -24.73 -1.10 22.23
C ILE A 109 -24.42 -2.08 21.10
N ASP A 110 -23.30 -2.81 21.20
CA ASP A 110 -22.95 -3.87 20.26
C ASP A 110 -24.09 -4.88 20.12
N LYS A 111 -24.65 -5.34 21.26
CA LYS A 111 -25.75 -6.32 21.26
C LYS A 111 -26.98 -5.81 20.50
N ILE A 112 -27.44 -4.59 20.73
CA ILE A 112 -28.64 -4.03 20.07
C ILE A 112 -28.44 -3.94 18.55
N ILE A 113 -27.27 -3.48 18.11
CA ILE A 113 -26.96 -3.36 16.69
C ILE A 113 -26.97 -4.75 16.03
N PHE A 114 -26.31 -5.73 16.64
CA PHE A 114 -26.23 -7.07 16.08
C PHE A 114 -27.55 -7.85 16.20
N GLU A 115 -28.41 -7.56 17.18
CA GLU A 115 -29.78 -8.09 17.21
C GLU A 115 -30.54 -7.67 15.94
N LYS A 116 -30.48 -6.39 15.56
CA LYS A 116 -31.10 -5.91 14.31
C LYS A 116 -30.48 -6.55 13.08
N ILE A 117 -29.15 -6.60 12.98
CA ILE A 117 -28.47 -7.25 11.85
C ILE A 117 -28.90 -8.72 11.72
N ASN A 118 -28.98 -9.44 12.85
CA ASN A 118 -29.41 -10.83 12.88
C ASN A 118 -30.87 -11.01 12.45
N THR A 119 -31.76 -10.02 12.67
CA THR A 119 -33.12 -10.09 12.13
C THR A 119 -33.14 -10.09 10.60
N TRP A 120 -32.24 -9.33 9.94
CA TRP A 120 -32.11 -9.32 8.49
C TRP A 120 -31.47 -10.59 7.95
N VAL A 121 -30.45 -11.11 8.65
CA VAL A 121 -29.86 -12.42 8.33
C VAL A 121 -30.94 -13.50 8.39
N HIS A 122 -31.68 -13.57 9.51
CA HIS A 122 -32.74 -14.56 9.67
C HIS A 122 -33.86 -14.40 8.63
N SER A 123 -34.21 -13.17 8.27
CA SER A 123 -35.19 -12.92 7.20
C SER A 123 -34.71 -13.43 5.85
N ALA A 124 -33.42 -13.30 5.52
CA ALA A 124 -32.83 -13.83 4.29
C ALA A 124 -32.69 -15.37 4.32
N GLU A 125 -32.49 -15.96 5.49
CA GLU A 125 -32.47 -17.41 5.69
C GLU A 125 -33.88 -18.04 5.56
N LEU A 126 -34.92 -17.36 6.05
CA LEU A 126 -36.32 -17.82 5.94
C LEU A 126 -36.87 -17.67 4.52
N ASP A 127 -36.56 -16.56 3.85
CA ASP A 127 -36.93 -16.30 2.45
C ASP A 127 -35.66 -16.05 1.63
N SER A 128 -35.17 -17.13 1.02
CA SER A 128 -33.96 -17.12 0.20
C SER A 128 -34.23 -16.73 -1.26
N THR A 129 -35.28 -15.98 -1.56
CA THR A 129 -35.45 -15.36 -2.88
C THR A 129 -34.35 -14.32 -3.12
N VAL A 130 -33.88 -14.22 -4.38
CA VAL A 130 -32.79 -13.30 -4.75
C VAL A 130 -33.13 -11.86 -4.35
N GLN A 131 -34.39 -11.45 -4.51
CA GLN A 131 -34.88 -10.12 -4.18
C GLN A 131 -34.81 -9.82 -2.68
N ASN A 132 -35.25 -10.76 -1.85
CA ASN A 132 -35.21 -10.58 -0.39
C ASN A 132 -33.75 -10.52 0.10
N VAL A 133 -32.91 -11.45 -0.34
CA VAL A 133 -31.48 -11.48 -0.01
C VAL A 133 -30.79 -10.19 -0.45
N THR A 134 -31.06 -9.69 -1.66
CA THR A 134 -30.55 -8.39 -2.15
C THR A 134 -30.92 -7.26 -1.19
N THR A 135 -32.19 -7.21 -0.78
CA THR A 135 -32.71 -6.15 0.11
C THR A 135 -32.04 -6.21 1.48
N MET A 136 -31.89 -7.40 2.06
CA MET A 136 -31.25 -7.58 3.36
C MET A 136 -29.77 -7.21 3.31
N LEU A 137 -29.05 -7.61 2.27
CA LEU A 137 -27.65 -7.25 2.05
C LEU A 137 -27.46 -5.73 1.93
N ILE A 138 -28.32 -5.05 1.17
CA ILE A 138 -28.28 -3.58 1.05
C ILE A 138 -28.51 -2.91 2.41
N ASN A 139 -29.47 -3.40 3.20
CA ASN A 139 -29.74 -2.87 4.53
C ASN A 139 -28.55 -3.05 5.47
N MET A 140 -27.96 -4.24 5.52
CA MET A 140 -26.75 -4.52 6.32
C MET A 140 -25.60 -3.61 5.89
N LYS A 141 -25.36 -3.48 4.58
CA LYS A 141 -24.27 -2.66 4.06
C LYS A 141 -24.47 -1.18 4.35
N ARG A 142 -25.71 -0.69 4.27
CA ARG A 142 -26.06 0.68 4.65
C ARG A 142 -25.65 0.96 6.09
N ILE A 143 -26.00 0.08 7.04
CA ILE A 143 -25.60 0.25 8.44
C ILE A 143 -24.08 0.20 8.60
N SER A 144 -23.40 -0.69 7.87
CA SER A 144 -21.94 -0.72 7.85
C SER A 144 -21.30 0.61 7.38
N MET A 145 -21.94 1.34 6.48
CA MET A 145 -21.45 2.63 5.98
C MET A 145 -21.81 3.77 6.94
N ASP A 146 -23.03 3.75 7.48
CA ASP A 146 -23.55 4.78 8.39
C ASP A 146 -22.97 4.65 9.82
N MET A 147 -22.47 3.48 10.22
CA MET A 147 -21.81 3.21 11.50
C MET A 147 -20.40 2.62 11.31
N PRO A 148 -19.40 3.41 10.90
CA PRO A 148 -18.07 2.91 10.50
C PRO A 148 -17.34 2.07 11.55
N SER A 149 -17.54 2.34 12.84
CA SER A 149 -16.93 1.57 13.94
C SER A 149 -17.35 0.10 13.96
N PHE A 150 -18.45 -0.25 13.29
CA PHE A 150 -18.99 -1.61 13.16
C PHE A 150 -18.76 -2.23 11.78
N LYS A 151 -18.19 -1.48 10.82
CA LYS A 151 -18.03 -1.88 9.41
C LYS A 151 -17.43 -3.27 9.26
N THR A 152 -16.30 -3.54 9.92
CA THR A 152 -15.60 -4.82 9.80
C THR A 152 -16.48 -6.00 10.22
N LYS A 153 -17.07 -5.93 11.42
CA LYS A 153 -17.93 -7.00 11.96
C LYS A 153 -19.21 -7.19 11.14
N ILE A 154 -19.78 -6.11 10.59
CA ILE A 154 -20.98 -6.21 9.73
C ILE A 154 -20.62 -6.80 8.36
N ASN A 155 -19.48 -6.41 7.79
CA ASN A 155 -18.98 -7.01 6.55
C ASN A 155 -18.74 -8.53 6.72
N GLU A 156 -18.22 -8.97 7.87
CA GLU A 156 -18.11 -10.40 8.20
C GLU A 156 -19.48 -11.10 8.18
N ARG A 157 -20.53 -10.48 8.77
CA ARG A 157 -21.90 -11.04 8.70
C ARG A 157 -22.47 -11.05 7.29
N ILE A 158 -22.14 -10.07 6.46
CA ILE A 158 -22.51 -10.05 5.04
C ILE A 158 -21.84 -11.24 4.32
N ASP A 159 -20.55 -11.49 4.56
CA ASP A 159 -19.84 -12.62 3.96
C ASP A 159 -20.41 -13.97 4.42
N GLU A 160 -20.77 -14.09 5.70
CA GLU A 160 -21.47 -15.28 6.23
C GLU A 160 -22.80 -15.52 5.53
N LEU A 161 -23.64 -14.48 5.37
CA LEU A 161 -24.92 -14.59 4.68
C LEU A 161 -24.74 -14.94 3.20
N LEU A 162 -23.76 -14.35 2.51
CA LEU A 162 -23.43 -14.69 1.13
C LEU A 162 -23.01 -16.17 1.01
N ASN A 163 -22.16 -16.65 1.92
CA ASN A 163 -21.74 -18.05 1.94
C ASN A 163 -22.91 -19.00 2.24
N TYR A 164 -23.78 -18.65 3.18
CA TYR A 164 -25.02 -19.38 3.45
C TYR A 164 -25.87 -19.46 2.17
N TYR A 165 -26.14 -18.32 1.55
CA TYR A 165 -26.93 -18.22 0.32
C TYR A 165 -26.33 -19.07 -0.81
N LYS A 166 -25.00 -19.10 -0.96
CA LYS A 166 -24.29 -19.94 -1.94
C LYS A 166 -24.51 -21.42 -1.70
N ASN A 167 -24.60 -21.85 -0.44
CA ASN A 167 -24.71 -23.26 -0.08
C ASN A 167 -26.14 -23.80 -0.17
N ILE A 168 -27.15 -22.97 0.07
CA ILE A 168 -28.55 -23.40 0.07
C ILE A 168 -29.21 -23.32 -1.31
N THR A 169 -28.68 -22.49 -2.22
CA THR A 169 -29.25 -22.33 -3.55
C THR A 169 -28.81 -23.47 -4.46
N ASN A 170 -29.79 -24.13 -5.09
CA ASN A 170 -29.53 -25.10 -6.17
C ASN A 170 -29.47 -24.41 -7.55
N ASP A 171 -29.64 -23.09 -7.61
CA ASP A 171 -29.55 -22.30 -8.84
C ASP A 171 -28.12 -21.82 -9.05
N ASN A 172 -27.41 -22.43 -10.01
CA ASN A 172 -26.05 -22.04 -10.39
C ASN A 172 -25.96 -20.56 -10.85
N MET A 173 -27.07 -19.95 -11.28
CA MET A 173 -27.12 -18.53 -11.65
C MET A 173 -27.47 -17.59 -10.49
N ALA A 174 -27.72 -18.10 -9.28
CA ALA A 174 -28.20 -17.29 -8.17
C ALA A 174 -27.31 -16.07 -7.88
N PHE A 175 -25.98 -16.27 -7.88
CA PHE A 175 -25.02 -15.18 -7.67
C PHE A 175 -24.94 -14.19 -8.82
N THR A 176 -25.12 -14.64 -10.07
CA THR A 176 -25.18 -13.77 -11.24
C THR A 176 -26.44 -12.89 -11.20
N LYS A 177 -27.59 -13.48 -10.83
CA LYS A 177 -28.85 -12.73 -10.62
C LYS A 177 -28.72 -11.74 -9.47
N LEU A 178 -28.15 -12.19 -8.34
CA LEU A 178 -27.90 -11.36 -7.16
C LEU A 178 -26.99 -10.17 -7.50
N GLY A 179 -25.85 -10.43 -8.17
CA GLY A 179 -24.94 -9.40 -8.64
C GLY A 179 -25.61 -8.42 -9.60
N THR A 180 -26.50 -8.90 -10.47
CA THR A 180 -27.27 -8.03 -11.38
C THR A 180 -28.23 -7.10 -10.64
N LEU A 181 -28.98 -7.62 -9.66
CA LEU A 181 -29.87 -6.78 -8.86
C LEU A 181 -29.09 -5.77 -8.01
N LEU A 182 -27.97 -6.18 -7.41
CA LEU A 182 -27.08 -5.29 -6.66
C LEU A 182 -26.47 -4.21 -7.58
N ASN A 183 -26.07 -4.55 -8.80
CA ASN A 183 -25.51 -3.59 -9.74
C ASN A 183 -26.57 -2.62 -10.32
N GLN A 184 -27.85 -2.95 -10.21
CA GLN A 184 -28.98 -2.09 -10.56
C GLN A 184 -29.42 -1.16 -9.42
N ASP A 185 -28.86 -1.33 -8.21
CA ASP A 185 -29.13 -0.44 -7.09
C ASP A 185 -28.76 1.01 -7.44
N LYS A 186 -29.74 1.91 -7.31
CA LYS A 186 -29.56 3.33 -7.62
C LYS A 186 -28.84 4.09 -6.51
N THR A 187 -28.71 3.49 -5.33
CA THR A 187 -28.07 4.15 -4.18
C THR A 187 -26.55 4.04 -4.18
N GLY A 188 -25.97 3.12 -4.96
CA GLY A 188 -24.53 2.86 -4.98
C GLY A 188 -24.08 1.82 -3.95
N ILE A 189 -24.96 1.41 -3.04
CA ILE A 189 -24.66 0.47 -1.95
C ILE A 189 -24.47 -0.93 -2.53
N GLY A 190 -25.32 -1.35 -3.47
CA GLY A 190 -25.18 -2.66 -4.10
C GLY A 190 -23.85 -2.83 -4.84
N GLN A 191 -23.37 -1.78 -5.52
CA GLN A 191 -22.05 -1.79 -6.18
C GLN A 191 -20.90 -1.82 -5.17
N SER A 192 -21.04 -1.17 -4.00
CA SER A 192 -20.07 -1.31 -2.90
C SER A 192 -19.98 -2.76 -2.42
N ILE A 193 -21.12 -3.47 -2.29
CA ILE A 193 -21.13 -4.90 -1.94
C ILE A 193 -20.37 -5.72 -2.97
N ILE A 194 -20.63 -5.50 -4.26
CA ILE A 194 -19.93 -6.20 -5.36
C ILE A 194 -18.42 -5.96 -5.30
N SER A 195 -18.00 -4.73 -4.98
CA SER A 195 -16.58 -4.34 -4.96
C SER A 195 -15.81 -4.83 -3.73
N GLU A 196 -16.46 -4.91 -2.56
CA GLU A 196 -15.79 -5.18 -1.29
C GLU A 196 -15.80 -6.66 -0.89
N HIS A 197 -16.69 -7.48 -1.48
CA HIS A 197 -16.93 -8.85 -1.02
C HIS A 197 -16.46 -9.89 -2.05
N LYS A 198 -15.63 -10.83 -1.57
CA LYS A 198 -14.96 -11.86 -2.40
C LYS A 198 -15.89 -12.69 -3.30
N PRO A 199 -17.10 -13.11 -2.87
CA PRO A 199 -18.00 -13.90 -3.73
C PRO A 199 -18.40 -13.22 -5.06
N PHE A 200 -18.26 -11.90 -5.18
CA PHE A 200 -18.58 -11.16 -6.40
C PHE A 200 -17.38 -10.86 -7.30
N GLN A 201 -16.19 -11.39 -7.01
CA GLN A 201 -15.00 -11.21 -7.86
C GLN A 201 -15.24 -11.70 -9.29
N GLY A 202 -15.83 -12.89 -9.47
CA GLY A 202 -16.20 -13.41 -10.79
C GLY A 202 -17.21 -12.52 -11.53
N TYR A 203 -18.21 -11.98 -10.83
CA TYR A 203 -19.19 -11.06 -11.43
C TYR A 203 -18.55 -9.73 -11.85
N SER A 204 -17.65 -9.18 -11.01
CA SER A 204 -16.89 -7.97 -11.33
C SER A 204 -16.00 -8.15 -12.55
N LEU A 205 -15.35 -9.31 -12.67
CA LEU A 205 -14.58 -9.72 -13.84
C LEU A 205 -15.47 -9.79 -15.09
N SER A 206 -16.66 -10.38 -14.98
CA SER A 206 -17.61 -10.43 -16.08
C SER A 206 -18.02 -9.05 -16.57
N LEU A 207 -18.33 -8.13 -15.65
CA LEU A 207 -18.65 -6.74 -15.99
C LEU A 207 -17.47 -6.02 -16.66
N PHE A 208 -16.24 -6.28 -16.21
CA PHE A 208 -15.04 -5.70 -16.81
C PHE A 208 -14.86 -6.18 -18.26
N ASN A 209 -14.94 -7.49 -18.49
CA ASN A 209 -14.82 -8.09 -19.82
C ASN A 209 -15.92 -7.60 -20.76
N GLU A 210 -17.17 -7.47 -20.28
CA GLU A 210 -18.27 -6.92 -21.07
C GLU A 210 -18.03 -5.45 -21.47
N LYS A 211 -17.56 -4.62 -20.54
CA LYS A 211 -17.28 -3.20 -20.79
C LYS A 211 -16.15 -2.97 -21.79
N THR A 212 -15.13 -3.82 -21.76
CA THR A 212 -13.94 -3.68 -22.62
C THR A 212 -14.08 -4.37 -23.98
N ARG A 213 -15.00 -5.34 -24.13
CA ARG A 213 -15.23 -6.12 -25.36
C ARG A 213 -15.43 -5.27 -26.62
N ARG A 214 -16.00 -4.07 -26.50
CA ARG A 214 -16.28 -3.17 -27.64
C ARG A 214 -15.00 -2.57 -28.27
N HIS A 215 -13.87 -2.61 -27.56
CA HIS A 215 -12.60 -1.99 -27.95
C HIS A 215 -11.57 -3.05 -28.33
N ASP A 216 -11.86 -3.82 -29.37
CA ASP A 216 -11.05 -4.94 -29.86
C ASP A 216 -9.69 -4.52 -30.45
N ILE A 217 -8.97 -5.49 -31.05
CA ILE A 217 -7.67 -5.23 -31.70
C ILE A 217 -7.76 -4.14 -32.78
N THR A 218 -8.85 -4.10 -33.55
CA THR A 218 -9.06 -3.09 -34.60
C THR A 218 -9.11 -1.70 -33.98
N TYR A 219 -9.88 -1.54 -32.89
CA TYR A 219 -9.92 -0.30 -32.14
C TYR A 219 -8.54 0.08 -31.59
N VAL A 220 -7.83 -0.88 -30.97
CA VAL A 220 -6.52 -0.65 -30.36
C VAL A 220 -5.53 -0.15 -31.40
N LEU A 221 -5.40 -0.83 -32.55
CA LEU A 221 -4.43 -0.44 -33.58
C LEU A 221 -4.77 0.89 -34.23
N ASN A 222 -6.06 1.19 -34.45
CA ASN A 222 -6.49 2.46 -35.05
C ASN A 222 -6.20 3.66 -34.15
N ASN A 223 -6.25 3.48 -32.83
CA ASN A 223 -6.03 4.55 -31.85
C ASN A 223 -4.66 4.47 -31.17
N LEU A 224 -3.79 3.56 -31.62
CA LEU A 224 -2.42 3.43 -31.12
C LEU A 224 -1.57 4.61 -31.58
N GLU A 225 -0.90 5.27 -30.64
CA GLU A 225 0.03 6.38 -30.88
C GLU A 225 1.44 6.06 -30.39
N GLY A 226 2.45 6.76 -30.91
CA GLY A 226 3.84 6.59 -30.51
C GLY A 226 4.81 6.47 -31.68
N ASP A 227 6.06 6.15 -31.37
CA ASP A 227 7.15 6.15 -32.33
C ASP A 227 7.21 4.84 -33.14
N SER A 228 7.50 4.93 -34.44
CA SER A 228 7.86 3.79 -35.32
C SER A 228 6.86 2.62 -35.35
N ILE A 229 5.56 2.89 -35.38
CA ILE A 229 4.51 1.86 -35.36
C ILE A 229 4.23 1.28 -36.75
N ASP A 230 4.46 -0.02 -36.93
CA ASP A 230 3.95 -0.83 -38.04
C ASP A 230 2.69 -1.59 -37.60
N ARG A 231 1.52 -1.02 -37.93
CA ARG A 231 0.21 -1.57 -37.55
C ARG A 231 -0.08 -2.93 -38.20
N LYS A 232 0.35 -3.13 -39.45
CA LYS A 232 0.09 -4.38 -40.18
C LYS A 232 0.89 -5.54 -39.59
N LEU A 233 2.15 -5.27 -39.24
CA LEU A 233 2.99 -6.25 -38.56
C LEU A 233 2.42 -6.58 -37.17
N LEU A 234 2.00 -5.56 -36.39
CA LEU A 234 1.37 -5.78 -35.08
C LEU A 234 0.09 -6.60 -35.17
N GLU A 235 -0.78 -6.29 -36.13
CA GLU A 235 -2.01 -7.04 -36.39
C GLU A 235 -1.70 -8.52 -36.66
N LYS A 236 -0.79 -8.78 -37.61
CA LYS A 236 -0.36 -10.14 -37.93
C LYS A 236 0.17 -10.90 -36.70
N ARG A 237 1.04 -10.27 -35.91
CA ARG A 237 1.62 -10.88 -34.70
C ARG A 237 0.56 -11.12 -33.63
N TYR A 238 -0.40 -10.22 -33.50
CA TYR A 238 -1.51 -10.37 -32.58
C TYR A 238 -2.45 -11.50 -33.01
N ASP A 239 -2.74 -11.65 -34.30
CA ASP A 239 -3.55 -12.74 -34.82
C ASP A 239 -2.89 -14.11 -34.60
N GLU A 240 -1.57 -14.20 -34.83
CA GLU A 240 -0.76 -15.37 -34.48
C GLU A 240 -0.93 -15.72 -32.99
N PHE A 241 -0.72 -14.75 -32.10
CA PHE A 241 -0.93 -14.90 -30.66
C PHE A 241 -2.36 -15.36 -30.31
N ASN A 242 -3.36 -14.65 -30.83
CA ASN A 242 -4.77 -14.83 -30.45
C ASN A 242 -5.28 -16.20 -30.90
N LYS A 243 -4.83 -16.69 -32.06
CA LYS A 243 -5.12 -18.03 -32.55
C LYS A 243 -4.61 -19.08 -31.57
N PHE A 244 -3.31 -19.07 -31.25
CA PHE A 244 -2.73 -20.02 -30.31
C PHE A 244 -3.39 -19.93 -28.94
N TYR A 245 -3.61 -18.72 -28.43
CA TYR A 245 -4.22 -18.49 -27.12
C TYR A 245 -5.62 -19.13 -27.03
N LYS A 246 -6.49 -18.86 -28.01
CA LYS A 246 -7.84 -19.43 -28.05
C LYS A 246 -7.82 -20.95 -28.16
N GLU A 247 -6.99 -21.51 -29.03
CA GLU A 247 -6.85 -22.96 -29.19
C GLU A 247 -6.38 -23.62 -27.87
N LEU A 248 -5.39 -23.05 -27.20
CA LEU A 248 -4.85 -23.58 -25.95
C LEU A 248 -5.87 -23.52 -24.80
N VAL A 249 -6.57 -22.40 -24.65
CA VAL A 249 -7.62 -22.28 -23.63
C VAL A 249 -8.73 -23.29 -23.92
N GLN A 250 -9.24 -23.34 -25.16
CA GLN A 250 -10.33 -24.26 -25.53
C GLN A 250 -9.98 -25.74 -25.29
N GLN A 251 -8.75 -26.16 -25.61
CA GLN A 251 -8.31 -27.55 -25.45
C GLN A 251 -8.13 -27.97 -23.98
N ASN A 252 -7.82 -27.02 -23.10
CA ASN A 252 -7.43 -27.32 -21.72
C ASN A 252 -8.47 -26.90 -20.68
N LEU A 253 -9.43 -26.02 -21.02
CA LEU A 253 -10.44 -25.52 -20.09
C LEU A 253 -11.46 -26.61 -19.74
N LYS A 254 -11.22 -27.30 -18.62
CA LYS A 254 -12.10 -28.33 -18.06
C LYS A 254 -11.90 -28.45 -16.55
N PRO A 255 -12.84 -29.04 -15.79
CA PRO A 255 -12.61 -29.32 -14.37
C PRO A 255 -11.37 -30.20 -14.16
N ASN A 256 -10.62 -29.97 -13.08
CA ASN A 256 -9.41 -30.73 -12.73
C ASN A 256 -8.33 -30.75 -13.82
N MET A 257 -8.00 -29.57 -14.37
CA MET A 257 -6.98 -29.42 -15.42
C MET A 257 -5.62 -29.97 -15.00
N LYS A 258 -4.96 -30.67 -15.93
CA LYS A 258 -3.54 -31.04 -15.81
C LYS A 258 -2.72 -30.16 -16.75
N LEU A 259 -2.01 -29.20 -16.17
CA LEU A 259 -1.32 -28.13 -16.92
C LEU A 259 0.16 -28.45 -17.18
N ASP A 260 0.67 -29.61 -16.74
CA ASP A 260 2.09 -30.00 -16.86
C ASP A 260 2.57 -29.98 -18.31
N LYS A 261 1.78 -30.54 -19.24
CA LYS A 261 2.12 -30.54 -20.67
C LYS A 261 2.21 -29.12 -21.24
N LEU A 262 1.35 -28.21 -20.77
CA LEU A 262 1.39 -26.81 -21.20
C LEU A 262 2.68 -26.12 -20.69
N ILE A 263 3.06 -26.40 -19.45
CA ILE A 263 4.31 -25.92 -18.84
C ILE A 263 5.54 -26.48 -19.57
N GLU A 264 5.54 -27.76 -19.91
CA GLU A 264 6.61 -28.40 -20.69
C GLU A 264 6.75 -27.75 -22.07
N ASN A 265 5.63 -27.54 -22.77
CA ASN A 265 5.64 -26.86 -24.08
C ASN A 265 6.19 -25.43 -23.99
N ILE A 266 5.85 -24.66 -22.94
CA ILE A 266 6.41 -23.32 -22.72
C ILE A 266 7.94 -23.38 -22.63
N LYS A 267 8.47 -24.31 -21.82
CA LYS A 267 9.91 -24.49 -21.65
C LYS A 267 10.58 -24.95 -22.95
N LEU A 268 9.92 -25.77 -23.75
CA LEU A 268 10.40 -26.21 -25.07
C LEU A 268 10.45 -25.06 -26.09
N ILE A 269 9.41 -24.22 -26.16
CA ILE A 269 9.34 -23.07 -27.08
C ILE A 269 10.44 -22.05 -26.73
N ALA A 270 10.55 -21.71 -25.45
CA ALA A 270 11.61 -20.85 -24.93
C ALA A 270 12.98 -21.45 -25.26
N GLY A 271 13.16 -22.75 -25.02
CA GLY A 271 14.42 -23.45 -25.20
C GLY A 271 15.47 -23.02 -24.16
N ASN A 272 16.73 -23.40 -24.38
CA ASN A 272 17.84 -23.07 -23.49
C ASN A 272 18.50 -21.73 -23.88
N ILE A 273 17.69 -20.68 -24.10
CA ILE A 273 18.21 -19.34 -24.40
C ILE A 273 18.84 -18.75 -23.13
N LYS A 274 20.04 -18.20 -23.27
CA LYS A 274 20.73 -17.44 -22.22
C LYS A 274 21.20 -16.13 -22.81
N GLN A 275 20.94 -15.04 -22.10
CA GLN A 275 21.34 -13.70 -22.51
C GLN A 275 22.52 -13.29 -21.65
N GLU A 276 23.67 -13.03 -22.27
CA GLU A 276 24.87 -12.56 -21.57
C GLU A 276 24.89 -11.02 -21.60
N SER A 277 25.38 -10.39 -20.53
CA SER A 277 25.38 -8.92 -20.39
C SER A 277 26.05 -8.19 -21.54
N ASP A 278 27.10 -8.80 -22.09
CA ASP A 278 27.98 -8.17 -23.08
C ASP A 278 27.62 -8.57 -24.51
N ASN A 279 26.73 -9.56 -24.68
CA ASN A 279 26.34 -10.10 -25.97
C ASN A 279 24.90 -10.62 -25.92
N ILE A 280 23.96 -9.70 -26.15
CA ILE A 280 22.53 -10.00 -26.18
C ILE A 280 22.16 -10.50 -27.58
N ASP A 281 21.61 -11.71 -27.62
CA ASP A 281 21.05 -12.28 -28.85
C ASP A 281 19.57 -11.89 -28.96
N TRP A 282 19.26 -11.02 -29.92
CA TRP A 282 17.89 -10.62 -30.24
C TRP A 282 17.63 -10.74 -31.74
N ASP A 283 17.76 -11.96 -32.27
CA ASP A 283 17.60 -12.26 -33.68
C ASP A 283 16.13 -12.46 -34.14
N ALA A 284 15.94 -12.67 -35.44
CA ALA A 284 14.62 -12.93 -36.01
C ALA A 284 14.00 -14.25 -35.54
N GLY A 285 14.81 -15.23 -35.13
CA GLY A 285 14.36 -16.50 -34.58
C GLY A 285 13.68 -16.33 -33.24
N ILE A 286 14.30 -15.58 -32.33
CA ILE A 286 13.74 -15.23 -31.01
C ILE A 286 12.43 -14.45 -31.19
N ARG A 287 12.45 -13.40 -32.03
CA ARG A 287 11.27 -12.55 -32.25
C ARG A 287 10.06 -13.30 -32.81
N LYS A 288 10.29 -14.29 -33.68
CA LYS A 288 9.21 -15.13 -34.24
C LYS A 288 8.54 -16.01 -33.20
N LYS A 289 9.22 -16.38 -32.11
CA LYS A 289 8.66 -17.20 -31.03
C LYS A 289 7.78 -16.40 -30.07
N VAL A 290 7.95 -15.07 -30.00
CA VAL A 290 7.28 -14.25 -28.98
C VAL A 290 5.75 -14.35 -29.01
N PRO A 291 5.05 -14.28 -30.16
CA PRO A 291 3.59 -14.40 -30.18
C PRO A 291 3.09 -15.73 -29.62
N GLU A 292 3.74 -16.83 -29.99
CA GLU A 292 3.41 -18.17 -29.50
C GLU A 292 3.73 -18.28 -28.00
N LEU A 293 4.93 -17.88 -27.58
CA LEU A 293 5.33 -17.93 -26.16
C LEU A 293 4.38 -17.11 -25.27
N ALA A 294 4.03 -15.90 -25.71
CA ALA A 294 3.04 -15.07 -25.01
C ALA A 294 1.67 -15.76 -24.92
N ALA A 295 1.22 -16.40 -26.01
CA ALA A 295 -0.06 -17.12 -26.05
C ALA A 295 -0.11 -18.26 -25.02
N TYR A 296 0.97 -19.04 -24.92
CA TYR A 296 1.06 -20.10 -23.93
C TYR A 296 1.10 -19.57 -22.49
N ILE A 297 1.86 -18.50 -22.23
CA ILE A 297 1.93 -17.88 -20.89
C ILE A 297 0.57 -17.35 -20.47
N PHE A 298 -0.11 -16.60 -21.36
CA PHE A 298 -1.45 -16.09 -21.08
C PHE A 298 -2.49 -17.21 -20.96
N ALA A 299 -2.42 -18.26 -21.79
CA ALA A 299 -3.31 -19.41 -21.64
C ALA A 299 -3.11 -20.10 -20.28
N LEU A 300 -1.86 -20.33 -19.87
CA LEU A 300 -1.55 -20.90 -18.55
C LEU A 300 -2.06 -20.02 -17.41
N TRP A 301 -1.90 -18.70 -17.52
CA TRP A 301 -2.43 -17.73 -16.56
C TRP A 301 -3.95 -17.75 -16.49
N THR A 302 -4.65 -17.71 -17.63
CA THR A 302 -6.12 -17.82 -17.71
C THR A 302 -6.62 -19.11 -17.08
N LEU A 303 -6.02 -20.26 -17.43
CA LEU A 303 -6.45 -21.58 -16.95
C LEU A 303 -6.22 -21.76 -15.45
N LYS A 304 -5.10 -21.26 -14.91
CA LYS A 304 -4.84 -21.26 -13.46
C LYS A 304 -5.83 -20.42 -12.65
N ASN A 305 -6.50 -19.47 -13.28
CA ASN A 305 -7.47 -18.58 -12.65
C ASN A 305 -8.89 -18.76 -13.18
N ALA A 306 -9.21 -19.94 -13.72
CA ALA A 306 -10.52 -20.23 -14.31
C ALA A 306 -11.61 -20.60 -13.27
N GLU A 307 -11.37 -20.41 -11.97
CA GLU A 307 -12.32 -20.80 -10.92
C GLU A 307 -13.71 -20.19 -11.14
N HIS A 308 -13.76 -18.88 -11.42
CA HIS A 308 -15.01 -18.16 -11.62
C HIS A 308 -15.76 -18.59 -12.89
N TYR A 309 -15.05 -19.06 -13.92
CA TYR A 309 -15.66 -19.66 -15.09
C TYR A 309 -16.45 -20.91 -14.71
N PHE A 310 -15.87 -21.77 -13.86
CA PHE A 310 -16.57 -22.98 -13.43
C PHE A 310 -17.75 -22.66 -12.50
N GLU A 311 -17.61 -21.68 -11.61
CA GLU A 311 -18.68 -21.19 -10.74
C GLU A 311 -19.86 -20.59 -11.52
N ALA A 312 -19.63 -19.99 -12.68
CA ALA A 312 -20.67 -19.36 -13.52
C ALA A 312 -21.40 -20.35 -14.46
N GLU A 313 -21.44 -21.64 -14.12
CA GLU A 313 -22.11 -22.65 -14.94
C GLU A 313 -23.58 -22.31 -15.19
N GLY A 314 -24.01 -22.42 -16.46
CA GLY A 314 -25.34 -22.04 -16.91
C GLY A 314 -25.46 -20.63 -17.48
N SER A 315 -24.55 -19.69 -17.16
CA SER A 315 -24.57 -18.32 -17.71
C SER A 315 -24.34 -18.28 -19.23
N ASP A 316 -25.17 -17.53 -19.97
CA ASP A 316 -25.03 -17.34 -21.43
C ASP A 316 -23.70 -16.67 -21.83
N ASN A 317 -23.06 -15.94 -20.90
CA ASN A 317 -21.79 -15.24 -21.10
C ASN A 317 -20.68 -15.80 -20.20
N ARG A 318 -20.65 -17.12 -20.00
CA ARG A 318 -19.66 -17.79 -19.13
C ARG A 318 -18.21 -17.41 -19.41
N ASP A 319 -17.85 -17.19 -20.68
CA ASP A 319 -16.49 -16.78 -21.08
C ASP A 319 -16.05 -15.45 -20.46
N ASN A 320 -16.98 -14.55 -20.11
CA ASN A 320 -16.67 -13.29 -19.42
C ASN A 320 -16.14 -13.51 -18.00
N TYR A 321 -16.29 -14.69 -17.42
CA TYR A 321 -15.76 -15.02 -16.10
C TYR A 321 -14.31 -15.55 -16.15
N LEU A 322 -13.69 -15.60 -17.34
CA LEU A 322 -12.28 -15.91 -17.49
C LEU A 322 -11.45 -14.64 -17.33
N LEU A 323 -10.30 -14.75 -16.66
CA LEU A 323 -9.25 -13.74 -16.77
C LEU A 323 -8.59 -13.88 -18.14
N GLN A 324 -8.74 -12.88 -18.99
CA GLN A 324 -8.25 -12.89 -20.37
C GLN A 324 -7.42 -11.63 -20.64
N PRO A 325 -6.34 -11.73 -21.43
CA PRO A 325 -5.59 -10.56 -21.82
C PRO A 325 -6.38 -9.70 -22.81
N HIS A 326 -6.44 -8.40 -22.55
CA HIS A 326 -6.97 -7.46 -23.53
C HIS A 326 -5.96 -7.22 -24.66
N ALA A 327 -6.43 -6.94 -25.88
CA ALA A 327 -5.55 -6.69 -27.03
C ALA A 327 -4.50 -5.60 -26.76
N ALA A 328 -4.89 -4.52 -26.08
CA ALA A 328 -3.99 -3.44 -25.67
C ALA A 328 -2.80 -3.93 -24.79
N GLN A 329 -3.02 -4.89 -23.90
CA GLN A 329 -1.97 -5.44 -23.03
C GLN A 329 -0.95 -6.26 -23.84
N VAL A 330 -1.43 -7.07 -24.78
CA VAL A 330 -0.58 -7.87 -25.67
C VAL A 330 0.23 -6.97 -26.61
N ILE A 331 -0.42 -5.96 -27.20
CA ILE A 331 0.27 -4.98 -28.02
C ILE A 331 1.30 -4.22 -27.20
N ALA A 332 1.00 -3.79 -25.97
CA ALA A 332 2.00 -3.15 -25.10
C ALA A 332 3.26 -4.02 -24.90
N ILE A 333 3.08 -5.33 -24.63
CA ILE A 333 4.20 -6.29 -24.53
C ILE A 333 5.00 -6.35 -25.83
N PHE A 334 4.33 -6.47 -26.98
CA PHE A 334 5.00 -6.48 -28.28
C PHE A 334 5.81 -5.20 -28.51
N ARG A 335 5.24 -4.04 -28.21
CA ARG A 335 5.91 -2.74 -28.34
C ARG A 335 7.15 -2.65 -27.44
N MET A 336 7.09 -3.18 -26.21
CA MET A 336 8.23 -3.25 -25.30
C MET A 336 9.34 -4.17 -25.81
N LEU A 337 8.98 -5.28 -26.45
CA LEU A 337 9.91 -6.23 -27.07
C LEU A 337 10.41 -5.78 -28.46
N GLY A 338 10.09 -4.55 -28.88
CA GLY A 338 10.46 -4.02 -30.19
C GLY A 338 9.60 -4.52 -31.36
N ILE A 339 8.68 -5.46 -31.13
CA ILE A 339 7.80 -6.02 -32.18
C ILE A 339 6.87 -4.93 -32.72
N GLY A 340 6.69 -4.95 -34.04
CA GLY A 340 5.93 -3.91 -34.75
C GLY A 340 6.71 -2.63 -34.98
N ASP A 341 8.03 -2.61 -34.76
CA ASP A 341 8.92 -1.59 -35.30
C ASP A 341 9.52 -2.03 -36.64
N LYS A 342 9.98 -1.07 -37.45
CA LYS A 342 10.66 -1.35 -38.73
C LYS A 342 11.84 -2.33 -38.59
N ASN A 343 12.62 -2.19 -37.52
CA ASN A 343 13.82 -3.02 -37.29
C ASN A 343 13.59 -4.15 -36.27
N GLU A 344 12.45 -4.15 -35.58
CA GLU A 344 12.13 -5.01 -34.44
C GLU A 344 13.24 -5.16 -33.38
N GLU A 345 14.05 -4.12 -33.17
CA GLU A 345 15.17 -4.13 -32.23
C GLU A 345 14.70 -3.97 -30.78
N LEU A 346 15.36 -4.68 -29.85
CA LEU A 346 15.19 -4.47 -28.42
C LEU A 346 15.85 -3.15 -28.01
N LYS A 347 15.09 -2.26 -27.38
CA LYS A 347 15.53 -0.90 -27.01
C LYS A 347 14.89 -0.45 -25.71
N ASN A 348 15.52 0.53 -25.07
CA ASN A 348 14.92 1.24 -23.94
C ASN A 348 13.67 1.99 -24.41
N ASN A 349 12.51 1.67 -23.83
CA ASN A 349 11.23 2.21 -24.27
C ASN A 349 10.18 2.18 -23.16
N LEU A 350 9.18 3.04 -23.26
CA LEU A 350 8.07 3.11 -22.30
C LEU A 350 6.72 3.02 -22.99
N VAL A 351 5.76 2.40 -22.32
CA VAL A 351 4.38 2.30 -22.79
C VAL A 351 3.43 2.96 -21.80
N GLN A 352 2.62 3.92 -22.27
CA GLN A 352 1.54 4.47 -21.46
C GLN A 352 0.33 3.53 -21.48
N ILE A 353 -0.12 3.11 -20.30
CA ILE A 353 -1.33 2.30 -20.08
C ILE A 353 -2.14 2.98 -18.97
N GLY A 354 -3.45 3.16 -19.18
CA GLY A 354 -4.31 3.84 -18.21
C GLY A 354 -4.43 3.10 -16.87
N THR A 355 -4.81 3.83 -15.83
CA THR A 355 -5.07 3.26 -14.50
C THR A 355 -6.23 2.27 -14.57
N GLY A 356 -6.04 1.08 -14.00
CA GLY A 356 -7.05 0.00 -14.02
C GLY A 356 -7.14 -0.78 -15.32
N GLU A 357 -6.31 -0.48 -16.33
CA GLU A 357 -6.35 -1.18 -17.63
C GLU A 357 -5.41 -2.41 -17.71
N GLY A 358 -4.69 -2.70 -16.62
CA GLY A 358 -3.89 -3.92 -16.46
C GLY A 358 -2.37 -3.75 -16.64
N LYS A 359 -1.79 -2.66 -16.09
CA LYS A 359 -0.32 -2.49 -15.96
C LYS A 359 0.34 -3.72 -15.32
N SER A 360 -0.18 -4.19 -14.19
CA SER A 360 0.32 -5.35 -13.45
C SER A 360 0.32 -6.63 -14.30
N ILE A 361 -0.75 -6.87 -15.08
CA ILE A 361 -0.85 -8.05 -15.96
C ILE A 361 0.18 -7.98 -17.09
N THR A 362 0.35 -6.78 -17.65
CA THR A 362 1.33 -6.50 -18.72
C THR A 362 2.74 -6.75 -18.22
N LEU A 363 3.12 -6.19 -17.07
CA LEU A 363 4.45 -6.36 -16.48
C LEU A 363 4.73 -7.80 -16.02
N GLY A 364 3.80 -8.46 -15.35
CA GLY A 364 3.97 -9.84 -14.89
C GLY A 364 4.17 -10.81 -16.05
N SER A 365 3.41 -10.65 -17.13
CA SER A 365 3.54 -11.47 -18.34
C SER A 365 4.82 -11.13 -19.12
N MET A 366 5.18 -9.85 -19.22
CA MET A 366 6.45 -9.40 -19.79
C MET A 366 7.65 -10.00 -19.05
N ALA A 367 7.62 -10.00 -17.72
CA ALA A 367 8.67 -10.58 -16.88
C ALA A 367 8.83 -12.09 -17.13
N CYS A 368 7.72 -12.83 -17.26
CA CYS A 368 7.76 -14.25 -17.65
C CYS A 368 8.44 -14.45 -19.01
N ILE A 369 8.05 -13.67 -20.02
CA ILE A 369 8.62 -13.78 -21.38
C ILE A 369 10.13 -13.51 -21.34
N LEU A 370 10.56 -12.40 -20.74
CA LEU A 370 11.96 -12.03 -20.66
C LEU A 370 12.80 -13.06 -19.87
N ALA A 371 12.31 -13.52 -18.73
CA ALA A 371 13.03 -14.51 -17.92
C ALA A 371 13.18 -15.87 -18.64
N LEU A 372 12.16 -16.29 -19.40
CA LEU A 372 12.20 -17.47 -20.27
C LEU A 372 13.14 -17.29 -21.46
N LEU A 373 13.26 -16.06 -21.98
CA LEU A 373 14.21 -15.71 -23.02
C LEU A 373 15.63 -15.47 -22.50
N GLY A 374 15.91 -15.82 -21.24
CA GLY A 374 17.28 -15.90 -20.70
C GLY A 374 17.76 -14.65 -19.96
N PHE A 375 16.89 -13.67 -19.70
CA PHE A 375 17.21 -12.47 -18.92
C PHE A 375 17.03 -12.69 -17.40
N ASP A 376 17.61 -11.78 -16.61
CA ASP A 376 17.24 -11.51 -15.21
C ASP A 376 16.40 -10.24 -15.17
N VAL A 377 15.21 -10.28 -14.55
CA VAL A 377 14.20 -9.22 -14.66
C VAL A 377 13.95 -8.59 -13.29
N ARG A 378 14.12 -7.27 -13.21
CA ARG A 378 13.82 -6.46 -12.04
C ARG A 378 12.58 -5.62 -12.30
N CYS A 379 11.48 -5.90 -11.61
CA CYS A 379 10.28 -5.08 -11.63
C CYS A 379 10.34 -4.09 -10.46
N ALA A 380 10.53 -2.80 -10.79
CA ALA A 380 10.62 -1.73 -9.79
C ALA A 380 9.33 -0.92 -9.76
N CYS A 381 8.77 -0.72 -8.58
CA CYS A 381 7.67 0.21 -8.35
C CYS A 381 7.95 1.09 -7.12
N TYR A 382 7.10 2.07 -6.87
CA TYR A 382 7.24 2.94 -5.70
C TYR A 382 6.79 2.29 -4.38
N SER A 383 5.65 1.60 -4.40
CA SER A 383 4.99 1.11 -3.19
C SER A 383 5.37 -0.35 -2.90
N GLN A 384 5.85 -0.62 -1.68
CA GLN A 384 6.13 -1.98 -1.23
C GLN A 384 4.87 -2.86 -1.26
N TYR A 385 3.73 -2.31 -0.86
CA TYR A 385 2.45 -3.00 -0.87
C TYR A 385 2.03 -3.40 -2.30
N LEU A 386 2.09 -2.46 -3.25
CA LEU A 386 1.74 -2.73 -4.65
C LEU A 386 2.72 -3.74 -5.27
N SER A 387 4.02 -3.59 -5.01
CA SER A 387 5.05 -4.54 -5.44
C SER A 387 4.73 -5.96 -5.00
N GLN A 388 4.41 -6.13 -3.72
CA GLN A 388 4.18 -7.43 -3.12
C GLN A 388 2.87 -8.05 -3.59
N ARG A 389 1.81 -7.25 -3.70
CA ARG A 389 0.52 -7.67 -4.26
C ARG A 389 0.71 -8.24 -5.67
N ASP A 390 1.40 -7.50 -6.54
CA ASP A 390 1.60 -7.89 -7.94
C ASP A 390 2.50 -9.11 -8.06
N TYR A 391 3.58 -9.18 -7.27
CA TYR A 391 4.42 -10.37 -7.19
C TYR A 391 3.61 -11.60 -6.78
N GLN A 392 2.85 -11.52 -5.68
CA GLN A 392 2.05 -12.63 -5.16
C GLN A 392 1.00 -13.12 -6.16
N ALA A 393 0.38 -12.20 -6.91
CA ALA A 393 -0.59 -12.57 -7.96
C ALA A 393 0.05 -13.42 -9.08
N PHE A 394 1.35 -13.30 -9.32
CA PHE A 394 2.08 -14.02 -10.37
C PHE A 394 2.99 -15.14 -9.87
N VAL A 395 3.25 -15.27 -8.56
CA VAL A 395 4.03 -16.37 -7.97
C VAL A 395 3.59 -17.75 -8.48
N PRO A 396 2.29 -18.11 -8.55
CA PRO A 396 1.87 -19.42 -9.07
C PRO A 396 2.27 -19.68 -10.53
N LEU A 397 2.48 -18.63 -11.32
CA LEU A 397 2.96 -18.71 -12.69
C LEU A 397 4.49 -18.80 -12.71
N PHE A 398 5.18 -17.94 -11.96
CA PHE A 398 6.64 -17.94 -11.86
C PHE A 398 7.18 -19.27 -11.36
N ASP A 399 6.57 -19.84 -10.31
CA ASP A 399 6.97 -21.11 -9.72
C ASP A 399 6.81 -22.27 -10.71
N SER A 400 5.64 -22.38 -11.35
CA SER A 400 5.38 -23.44 -12.35
C SER A 400 6.36 -23.40 -13.53
N LEU A 401 6.78 -22.19 -13.92
CA LEU A 401 7.74 -21.99 -15.00
C LEU A 401 9.21 -22.07 -14.53
N GLY A 402 9.48 -22.14 -13.22
CA GLY A 402 10.83 -22.18 -12.66
C GLY A 402 11.56 -20.83 -12.72
N LEU A 403 10.82 -19.72 -12.61
CA LEU A 403 11.31 -18.35 -12.84
C LEU A 403 11.56 -17.55 -11.55
N LEU A 404 11.29 -18.10 -10.37
CA LEU A 404 11.39 -17.39 -9.09
C LEU A 404 12.77 -16.78 -8.82
N ASN A 405 13.84 -17.37 -9.37
CA ASN A 405 15.22 -16.90 -9.20
C ASN A 405 15.65 -15.85 -10.23
N TYR A 406 14.78 -15.50 -11.19
CA TYR A 406 15.10 -14.61 -12.31
C TYR A 406 14.11 -13.45 -12.46
N ILE A 407 13.10 -13.38 -11.59
CA ILE A 407 12.10 -12.31 -11.58
C ILE A 407 12.04 -11.75 -10.17
N HIS A 408 12.37 -10.48 -10.04
CA HIS A 408 12.54 -9.81 -8.76
C HIS A 408 11.68 -8.56 -8.72
N TYR A 409 10.64 -8.57 -7.88
CA TYR A 409 9.80 -7.42 -7.59
C TYR A 409 10.33 -6.68 -6.37
N GLY A 410 10.36 -5.35 -6.41
CA GLY A 410 10.68 -4.55 -5.24
C GLY A 410 10.50 -3.05 -5.46
N THR A 411 10.78 -2.30 -4.39
CA THR A 411 10.88 -0.84 -4.49
C THR A 411 12.19 -0.40 -5.12
N PHE A 412 12.30 0.87 -5.52
CA PHE A 412 13.59 1.45 -5.92
C PHE A 412 14.66 1.30 -4.82
N ASN A 413 14.29 1.39 -3.54
CA ASN A 413 15.21 1.13 -2.43
C ASN A 413 15.73 -0.30 -2.46
N ARG A 414 14.84 -1.27 -2.67
CA ARG A 414 15.22 -2.69 -2.76
C ARG A 414 16.08 -2.96 -3.99
N LEU A 415 15.74 -2.35 -5.13
CA LEU A 415 16.52 -2.41 -6.35
C LEU A 415 17.97 -1.95 -6.12
N CYS A 416 18.14 -0.80 -5.46
CA CYS A 416 19.46 -0.26 -5.12
C CYS A 416 20.21 -1.20 -4.19
N GLU A 417 19.56 -1.66 -3.11
CA GLU A 417 20.14 -2.59 -2.15
C GLU A 417 20.62 -3.89 -2.81
N ASP A 418 19.87 -4.44 -3.76
CA ASP A 418 20.28 -5.64 -4.48
C ASP A 418 21.47 -5.37 -5.41
N ILE A 419 21.48 -4.25 -6.14
CA ILE A 419 22.57 -3.88 -7.07
C ILE A 419 23.89 -3.61 -6.35
N ILE A 420 23.88 -2.80 -5.29
CA ILE A 420 25.12 -2.47 -4.58
C ILE A 420 25.75 -3.70 -3.93
N ASN A 421 24.95 -4.72 -3.61
CA ASN A 421 25.38 -5.93 -2.94
C ASN A 421 25.55 -7.12 -3.91
N ASP A 422 25.48 -6.89 -5.22
CA ASP A 422 25.60 -7.93 -6.25
C ASP A 422 26.92 -8.71 -6.21
N ASN A 423 27.97 -8.09 -5.67
CA ASN A 423 29.29 -8.68 -5.50
C ASN A 423 29.61 -8.97 -4.02
N GLY A 424 28.59 -8.90 -3.16
CA GLY A 424 28.65 -9.18 -1.73
C GLY A 424 28.19 -8.00 -0.87
N ASP A 425 27.84 -8.30 0.39
CA ASP A 425 27.27 -7.32 1.32
C ASP A 425 28.28 -6.24 1.70
N ILE A 426 28.08 -5.02 1.20
CA ILE A 426 28.97 -3.88 1.41
C ILE A 426 29.13 -3.53 2.90
N ARG A 427 28.08 -3.77 3.72
CA ARG A 427 28.12 -3.47 5.15
C ARG A 427 29.08 -4.42 5.86
N GLN A 428 29.06 -5.70 5.49
CA GLN A 428 29.97 -6.71 6.03
C GLN A 428 31.42 -6.43 5.60
N VAL A 429 31.64 -6.00 4.35
CA VAL A 429 32.97 -5.62 3.87
C VAL A 429 33.55 -4.47 4.68
N VAL A 430 32.78 -3.39 4.87
CA VAL A 430 33.21 -2.23 5.66
C VAL A 430 33.47 -2.61 7.12
N GLU A 431 32.58 -3.41 7.73
CA GLU A 431 32.77 -3.89 9.10
C GLU A 431 34.06 -4.70 9.24
N GLN A 432 34.36 -5.59 8.29
CA GLN A 432 35.58 -6.41 8.30
C GLN A 432 36.85 -5.58 8.12
N ILE A 433 36.85 -4.61 7.19
CA ILE A 433 37.98 -3.70 6.96
C ILE A 433 38.36 -2.99 8.26
N ILE A 434 37.37 -2.51 9.01
CA ILE A 434 37.60 -1.72 10.22
C ILE A 434 37.96 -2.61 11.41
N SER A 435 37.30 -3.75 11.54
CA SER A 435 37.50 -4.67 12.67
C SER A 435 38.80 -5.46 12.60
N LYS A 436 39.22 -5.85 11.38
CA LYS A 436 40.39 -6.72 11.15
C LYS A 436 41.57 -5.99 10.52
N ASP A 437 41.43 -4.71 10.22
CA ASP A 437 42.46 -3.87 9.60
C ASP A 437 43.09 -4.55 8.37
N SER A 438 42.28 -5.29 7.62
CA SER A 438 42.70 -6.10 6.47
C SER A 438 41.65 -6.05 5.38
N ASN A 439 42.14 -5.89 4.13
CA ASN A 439 41.30 -6.04 2.95
C ASN A 439 40.99 -7.52 2.76
N THR A 440 39.83 -7.97 3.26
CA THR A 440 39.28 -9.26 2.88
C THR A 440 38.79 -9.14 1.44
N GLY A 441 39.65 -9.48 0.49
CA GLY A 441 39.25 -9.59 -0.91
C GLY A 441 38.08 -10.55 -1.03
N MET A 442 36.92 -10.06 -1.47
CA MET A 442 35.78 -10.93 -1.76
C MET A 442 36.17 -11.86 -2.90
N LYS A 443 35.93 -13.17 -2.70
CA LYS A 443 36.07 -14.13 -3.78
C LYS A 443 35.01 -13.81 -4.83
N ASN A 444 35.44 -13.27 -5.97
CA ASN A 444 34.60 -13.15 -7.15
C ASN A 444 34.17 -14.57 -7.56
N ASN A 445 32.96 -14.96 -7.22
CA ASN A 445 32.32 -16.06 -7.94
C ASN A 445 32.02 -15.53 -9.34
N GLN A 446 32.89 -15.87 -10.29
CA GLN A 446 32.70 -15.67 -11.72
C GLN A 446 31.58 -16.60 -12.24
N ASN A 447 30.37 -16.45 -11.71
CA ASN A 447 29.20 -16.96 -12.40
C ASN A 447 28.87 -15.97 -13.51
N ILE A 448 28.75 -16.47 -14.75
CA ILE A 448 28.23 -15.71 -15.88
C ILE A 448 26.86 -15.16 -15.48
N LYS A 449 26.75 -13.84 -15.30
CA LYS A 449 25.51 -13.17 -14.90
C LYS A 449 24.66 -12.98 -16.16
N ARG A 450 23.37 -13.35 -16.08
CA ARG A 450 22.41 -13.05 -17.14
C ARG A 450 22.31 -11.54 -17.36
N ALA A 451 22.08 -11.12 -18.59
CA ALA A 451 21.72 -9.74 -18.90
C ALA A 451 20.47 -9.34 -18.09
N LYS A 452 20.51 -8.14 -17.52
CA LYS A 452 19.48 -7.61 -16.63
C LYS A 452 18.58 -6.63 -17.37
N ILE A 453 17.28 -6.75 -17.14
CA ILE A 453 16.27 -5.83 -17.62
C ILE A 453 15.55 -5.20 -16.43
N LEU A 454 15.43 -3.87 -16.46
CA LEU A 454 14.61 -3.12 -15.53
C LEU A 454 13.23 -2.88 -16.16
N LEU A 455 12.18 -3.33 -15.48
CA LEU A 455 10.79 -3.01 -15.78
C LEU A 455 10.27 -2.02 -14.73
N ILE A 456 10.05 -0.78 -15.13
CA ILE A 456 9.57 0.28 -14.24
C ILE A 456 8.04 0.36 -14.29
N ASP A 457 7.39 0.28 -13.13
CA ASP A 457 6.00 0.70 -12.95
C ASP A 457 5.98 2.14 -12.42
N GLU A 458 5.23 3.01 -13.09
CA GLU A 458 5.06 4.43 -12.71
C GLU A 458 6.38 5.23 -12.76
N VAL A 459 6.89 5.36 -13.99
CA VAL A 459 8.12 6.11 -14.31
C VAL A 459 8.14 7.54 -13.78
N ASP A 460 6.99 8.19 -13.68
CA ASP A 460 6.85 9.52 -13.09
C ASP A 460 7.28 9.57 -11.62
N VAL A 461 7.02 8.51 -10.85
CA VAL A 461 7.40 8.47 -9.44
C VAL A 461 8.92 8.37 -9.27
N PHE A 462 9.62 7.79 -10.24
CA PHE A 462 11.08 7.77 -10.24
C PHE A 462 11.69 9.18 -10.24
N PHE A 463 11.04 10.17 -10.85
CA PHE A 463 11.48 11.57 -10.88
C PHE A 463 11.16 12.37 -9.61
N SER A 464 10.57 11.72 -8.59
CA SER A 464 10.33 12.37 -7.32
C SER A 464 11.64 12.78 -6.63
N ARG A 465 11.53 13.71 -5.67
CA ARG A 465 12.66 14.13 -4.82
C ARG A 465 13.21 13.00 -3.96
N ASP A 466 12.40 11.95 -3.73
CA ASP A 466 12.79 10.83 -2.88
C ASP A 466 13.72 9.85 -3.60
N PHE A 467 13.67 9.81 -4.94
CA PHE A 467 14.52 8.95 -5.77
C PHE A 467 15.49 9.77 -6.62
N TYR A 468 15.09 10.29 -7.79
CA TYR A 468 16.02 10.91 -8.75
C TYR A 468 16.91 12.00 -8.14
N GLY A 469 16.37 12.80 -7.21
CA GLY A 469 17.09 13.87 -6.51
C GLY A 469 17.90 13.43 -5.28
N ASN A 470 17.96 12.13 -4.97
CA ASN A 470 18.45 11.62 -3.70
C ASN A 470 19.47 10.48 -3.85
N VAL A 471 20.03 10.05 -2.73
CA VAL A 471 21.02 8.98 -2.65
C VAL A 471 20.59 7.88 -1.68
N TYR A 472 20.92 6.65 -2.02
CA TYR A 472 20.89 5.52 -1.11
C TYR A 472 22.20 5.45 -0.31
N THR A 473 22.13 5.45 1.02
CA THR A 473 23.33 5.44 1.88
C THR A 473 23.32 4.22 2.80
N PRO A 474 23.83 3.06 2.35
CA PRO A 474 23.98 1.90 3.20
C PRO A 474 24.88 2.22 4.39
N THR A 475 24.54 1.68 5.56
CA THR A 475 25.26 1.93 6.81
C THR A 475 25.62 0.62 7.48
N ALA A 476 26.91 0.40 7.74
CA ALA A 476 27.42 -0.68 8.56
C ALA A 476 27.33 -0.31 10.04
N THR A 477 27.14 -1.33 10.89
CA THR A 477 27.09 -1.17 12.34
C THR A 477 28.28 -1.88 12.96
N LEU A 478 29.17 -1.14 13.62
CA LEU A 478 30.31 -1.70 14.32
C LEU A 478 29.96 -1.91 15.80
N ARG A 479 30.01 -3.16 16.25
CA ARG A 479 29.74 -3.57 17.63
C ARG A 479 31.01 -4.13 18.28
N ASP A 480 31.32 -3.63 19.47
CA ASP A 480 32.45 -4.12 20.28
C ASP A 480 32.18 -3.76 21.76
N PRO A 481 32.53 -4.61 22.74
CA PRO A 481 32.37 -4.30 24.16
C PRO A 481 32.97 -2.96 24.58
N ILE A 482 34.08 -2.54 23.98
CA ILE A 482 34.75 -1.25 24.25
C ILE A 482 33.88 -0.08 23.77
N ILE A 483 33.23 -0.23 22.60
CA ILE A 483 32.25 0.74 22.10
C ILE A 483 31.07 0.82 23.06
N THR A 484 30.58 -0.33 23.52
CA THR A 484 29.46 -0.40 24.47
C THR A 484 29.78 0.36 25.76
N SER A 485 30.97 0.15 26.36
CA SER A 485 31.41 0.90 27.54
C SER A 485 31.46 2.41 27.30
N LEU A 486 31.98 2.84 26.15
CA LEU A 486 32.07 4.25 25.80
C LEU A 486 30.69 4.92 25.63
N VAL A 487 29.75 4.24 24.95
CA VAL A 487 28.37 4.75 24.78
C VAL A 487 27.64 4.81 26.12
N HIS A 488 27.81 3.81 27.00
CA HIS A 488 27.25 3.84 28.35
C HIS A 488 27.77 5.04 29.16
N LEU A 489 29.06 5.35 29.05
CA LEU A 489 29.65 6.53 29.69
C LEU A 489 28.98 7.82 29.20
N ILE A 490 28.83 7.98 27.88
CA ILE A 490 28.16 9.15 27.28
C ILE A 490 26.73 9.28 27.81
N TRP A 491 25.97 8.18 27.83
CA TRP A 491 24.60 8.20 28.36
C TRP A 491 24.56 8.54 29.85
N LYS A 492 25.43 7.95 30.67
CA LYS A 492 25.50 8.18 32.11
C LYS A 492 25.85 9.64 32.43
N GLU A 493 26.78 10.22 31.68
CA GLU A 493 27.29 11.58 31.91
C GLU A 493 26.53 12.66 31.12
N ARG A 494 25.47 12.31 30.38
CA ARG A 494 24.71 13.24 29.52
C ARG A 494 24.28 14.54 30.23
N LYS A 495 23.87 14.45 31.49
CA LYS A 495 23.43 15.61 32.30
C LYS A 495 24.58 16.53 32.72
N SER A 496 25.83 16.10 32.60
CA SER A 496 27.02 16.83 33.04
C SER A 496 27.66 17.71 31.95
N ARG A 497 26.99 17.86 30.78
CA ARG A 497 27.52 18.54 29.58
C ARG A 497 28.90 18.01 29.19
N LEU A 498 29.01 16.69 29.08
CA LEU A 498 30.19 16.02 28.55
C LEU A 498 30.52 16.57 27.15
N ASN A 499 31.79 16.94 26.93
CA ASN A 499 32.29 17.42 25.65
C ASN A 499 33.47 16.56 25.19
N LEU A 500 33.87 16.71 23.93
CA LEU A 500 34.90 15.85 23.33
C LEU A 500 36.23 15.92 24.09
N ASN A 501 36.64 17.10 24.56
CA ASN A 501 37.91 17.25 25.29
C ASN A 501 37.90 16.45 26.60
N ARG A 502 36.78 16.45 27.33
CA ARG A 502 36.63 15.64 28.54
C ARG A 502 36.56 14.15 28.19
N LEU A 503 35.81 13.77 27.16
CA LEU A 503 35.72 12.39 26.70
C LEU A 503 37.09 11.82 26.32
N LYS A 504 37.95 12.61 25.68
CA LYS A 504 39.33 12.21 25.32
C LYS A 504 40.22 11.87 26.53
N THR A 505 39.86 12.33 27.73
CA THR A 505 40.61 12.01 28.97
C THR A 505 40.17 10.69 29.62
N THR A 506 39.10 10.06 29.14
CA THR A 506 38.54 8.87 29.78
C THR A 506 39.23 7.59 29.33
N ASN A 507 39.17 6.56 30.17
CA ASN A 507 39.78 5.26 29.85
C ASN A 507 39.06 4.59 28.68
N GLU A 508 37.73 4.70 28.62
CA GLU A 508 36.88 4.12 27.59
C GLU A 508 37.24 4.66 26.20
N TYR A 509 37.51 5.96 26.08
CA TYR A 509 37.94 6.56 24.80
C TYR A 509 39.33 6.07 24.41
N ASN A 510 40.27 6.05 25.36
CA ASN A 510 41.64 5.60 25.12
C ASN A 510 41.71 4.12 24.71
N GLU A 511 40.93 3.25 25.34
CA GLU A 511 40.82 1.83 24.94
C GLU A 511 40.23 1.68 23.53
N CYS A 512 39.23 2.49 23.17
CA CYS A 512 38.68 2.50 21.81
C CYS A 512 39.75 2.91 20.78
N CYS A 513 40.51 3.96 21.04
CA CYS A 513 41.61 4.40 20.17
C CYS A 513 42.78 3.41 20.07
N LYS A 514 43.02 2.60 21.12
CA LYS A 514 44.02 1.51 21.08
C LYS A 514 43.53 0.34 20.25
N LYS A 515 42.25 -0.02 20.37
CA LYS A 515 41.62 -1.11 19.63
C LYS A 515 41.57 -0.82 18.13
N TYR A 516 41.30 0.42 17.75
CA TYR A 516 41.14 0.85 16.35
C TYR A 516 42.17 1.93 15.98
N PRO A 517 43.47 1.61 15.94
CA PRO A 517 44.53 2.61 15.84
C PRO A 517 44.52 3.39 14.53
N ASN A 518 44.13 2.75 13.42
CA ASN A 518 44.04 3.37 12.09
C ASN A 518 42.74 4.14 11.85
N TRP A 519 41.74 3.95 12.72
CA TRP A 519 40.40 4.51 12.56
C TRP A 519 40.07 5.56 13.62
N LYS A 520 41.05 6.09 14.35
CA LYS A 520 40.84 7.06 15.45
C LYS A 520 39.99 8.26 15.04
N LEU A 521 40.23 8.81 13.85
CA LEU A 521 39.46 9.95 13.33
C LEU A 521 37.98 9.59 13.12
N LEU A 522 37.70 8.39 12.59
CA LEU A 522 36.33 7.90 12.40
C LEU A 522 35.57 7.84 13.73
N PHE A 523 36.20 7.27 14.76
CA PHE A 523 35.59 7.21 16.09
C PHE A 523 35.46 8.59 16.73
N GLU A 524 36.42 9.48 16.53
CA GLU A 524 36.33 10.86 17.02
C GLU A 524 35.11 11.60 16.42
N GLU A 525 34.88 11.50 15.11
CA GLU A 525 33.70 12.10 14.47
C GLU A 525 32.40 11.45 14.95
N ALA A 526 32.36 10.11 15.04
CA ALA A 526 31.20 9.41 15.59
C ALA A 526 30.87 9.86 17.02
N MET A 527 31.89 10.11 17.85
CA MET A 527 31.68 10.61 19.21
C MET A 527 31.16 12.06 19.23
N LYS A 528 31.58 12.92 18.31
CA LYS A 528 31.01 14.28 18.19
C LYS A 528 29.51 14.21 17.90
N ASP A 529 29.11 13.36 16.97
CA ASP A 529 27.70 13.13 16.64
C ASP A 529 26.92 12.56 17.83
N MET A 530 27.47 11.56 18.53
CA MET A 530 26.85 11.01 19.74
C MET A 530 26.68 12.06 20.85
N LEU A 531 27.69 12.88 21.10
CA LEU A 531 27.64 13.96 22.10
C LEU A 531 26.62 15.04 21.72
N PHE A 532 26.42 15.29 20.44
CA PHE A 532 25.36 16.19 19.98
C PHE A 532 23.97 15.55 20.16
N ASP A 533 23.80 14.31 19.71
CA ASP A 533 22.51 13.62 19.68
C ASP A 533 22.03 13.21 21.08
N VAL A 534 22.92 12.87 22.03
CA VAL A 534 22.53 12.51 23.41
C VAL A 534 21.81 13.66 24.13
N ASN A 535 22.07 14.90 23.71
CA ASN A 535 21.44 16.09 24.28
C ASN A 535 20.13 16.46 23.58
N ASN A 536 19.85 15.88 22.41
CA ASN A 536 18.72 16.25 21.55
C ASN A 536 17.92 15.03 21.07
N PHE A 537 18.07 13.86 21.69
CA PHE A 537 17.50 12.63 21.15
C PHE A 537 15.96 12.65 21.13
N GLU A 538 15.30 13.33 22.07
CA GLU A 538 13.83 13.45 22.12
C GLU A 538 13.25 14.28 20.96
N SER A 539 14.08 14.98 20.18
CA SER A 539 13.64 15.86 19.09
C SER A 539 13.11 15.15 17.84
N HIS A 540 13.21 13.82 17.76
CA HIS A 540 12.71 13.05 16.63
C HIS A 540 11.49 12.23 17.06
N GLY A 541 10.40 12.30 16.27
CA GLY A 541 9.21 11.51 16.54
C GLY A 541 9.48 10.02 16.25
N TYR A 542 9.35 9.17 17.26
CA TYR A 542 9.48 7.71 17.13
C TYR A 542 8.32 7.00 17.84
N ILE A 543 8.13 5.72 17.51
CA ILE A 543 7.16 4.82 18.14
C ILE A 543 7.92 3.65 18.75
N VAL A 544 7.57 3.29 19.99
CA VAL A 544 8.03 2.04 20.61
C VAL A 544 7.01 0.96 20.29
N ASN A 545 7.42 -0.10 19.59
CA ASN A 545 6.55 -1.23 19.27
C ASN A 545 7.38 -2.51 19.12
N GLN A 546 6.87 -3.63 19.62
CA GLN A 546 7.51 -4.96 19.52
C GLN A 546 8.97 -4.96 19.99
N ASP A 547 9.24 -4.35 21.14
CA ASP A 547 10.60 -4.26 21.72
C ASP A 547 11.60 -3.53 20.80
N LYS A 548 11.14 -2.60 19.95
CA LYS A 548 11.96 -1.83 19.02
C LYS A 548 11.49 -0.38 18.89
N ILE A 549 12.41 0.48 18.48
CA ILE A 549 12.12 1.85 18.04
C ILE A 549 11.83 1.81 16.53
N GLY A 550 10.68 2.34 16.12
CA GLY A 550 10.23 2.40 14.74
C GLY A 550 9.76 3.79 14.32
N TYR A 551 9.71 4.01 13.01
CA TYR A 551 9.33 5.27 12.39
C TYR A 551 8.14 5.06 11.47
N VAL A 552 7.21 6.02 11.44
CA VAL A 552 6.10 5.98 10.48
C VAL A 552 6.63 6.45 9.13
N GLU A 553 6.64 5.56 8.15
CA GLU A 553 6.93 5.84 6.75
C GLU A 553 5.73 5.41 5.91
N GLN A 554 5.04 6.39 5.31
CA GLN A 554 3.76 6.19 4.63
C GLN A 554 2.74 5.46 5.54
N ASP A 555 2.34 4.25 5.15
CA ASP A 555 1.34 3.43 5.84
C ASP A 555 1.97 2.38 6.78
N ASN A 556 3.29 2.34 6.92
CA ASN A 556 4.00 1.31 7.68
C ASN A 556 4.89 1.88 8.79
N ILE A 557 5.15 1.05 9.81
CA ILE A 557 6.22 1.29 10.78
C ILE A 557 7.46 0.59 10.27
N VAL A 558 8.50 1.36 9.99
CA VAL A 558 9.81 0.84 9.53
C VAL A 558 10.82 0.86 10.67
N TYR A 559 11.58 -0.23 10.77
CA TYR A 559 12.56 -0.47 11.83
C TYR A 559 14.01 -0.47 11.32
N ASN A 560 14.20 -0.36 10.00
CA ASN A 560 15.50 -0.31 9.34
C ASN A 560 15.99 1.13 9.08
N ILE A 561 15.26 2.13 9.56
CA ILE A 561 15.65 3.55 9.52
C ILE A 561 16.15 3.96 10.90
N ALA A 562 17.16 4.81 10.94
CA ALA A 562 17.65 5.41 12.17
C ALA A 562 18.06 6.87 11.96
N TYR A 563 17.63 7.74 12.85
CA TYR A 563 17.93 9.17 12.89
C TYR A 563 19.21 9.41 13.70
N GLY A 564 20.35 9.37 13.01
CA GLY A 564 21.66 9.55 13.64
C GLY A 564 21.90 8.57 14.80
N TYR A 565 22.44 9.09 15.90
CA TYR A 565 22.54 8.42 17.20
C TYR A 565 21.38 8.76 18.13
N LYS A 566 20.44 9.63 17.71
CA LYS A 566 19.22 9.88 18.49
C LYS A 566 18.42 8.60 18.68
N THR A 567 18.32 7.74 17.65
CA THR A 567 17.67 6.43 17.75
C THR A 567 18.34 5.56 18.82
N LEU A 568 19.68 5.51 18.84
CA LEU A 568 20.46 4.79 19.86
C LEU A 568 20.10 5.27 21.27
N PHE A 569 20.04 6.59 21.49
CA PHE A 569 19.71 7.13 22.80
C PHE A 569 18.22 7.03 23.17
N ALA A 570 17.32 6.94 22.18
CA ALA A 570 15.93 6.57 22.42
C ALA A 570 15.82 5.14 22.98
N TYR A 571 16.61 4.18 22.50
CA TYR A 571 16.68 2.83 23.09
C TYR A 571 17.10 2.89 24.56
N PHE A 572 18.10 3.70 24.91
CA PHE A 572 18.50 3.90 26.31
C PHE A 572 17.38 4.49 27.17
N TYR A 573 16.74 5.55 26.68
CA TYR A 573 15.65 6.23 27.38
C TYR A 573 14.45 5.31 27.63
N GLU A 574 14.01 4.57 26.61
CA GLU A 574 12.86 3.69 26.73
C GLU A 574 13.18 2.41 27.52
N HIS A 575 14.45 1.99 27.56
CA HIS A 575 14.90 0.94 28.47
C HIS A 575 14.81 1.38 29.95
N GLU A 576 15.23 2.61 30.27
CA GLU A 576 15.06 3.18 31.63
C GLU A 576 13.58 3.25 32.05
N ARG A 577 12.66 3.33 31.09
CA ARG A 577 11.20 3.33 31.29
C ARG A 577 10.57 1.94 31.26
N GLY A 578 11.35 0.89 31.04
CA GLY A 578 10.89 -0.49 30.96
C GLY A 578 10.09 -0.84 29.69
N GLN A 579 10.14 0.00 28.65
CA GLN A 579 9.46 -0.26 27.37
C GLN A 579 10.32 -1.03 26.36
N ILE A 580 11.64 -1.05 26.60
CA ILE A 580 12.63 -1.78 25.80
C ILE A 580 13.40 -2.76 26.70
N SER A 581 13.58 -3.98 26.23
CA SER A 581 14.34 -5.02 26.91
C SER A 581 15.84 -4.71 26.89
N LYS A 582 16.57 -5.24 27.87
CA LYS A 582 18.04 -5.13 27.89
C LYS A 582 18.66 -5.73 26.63
N LYS A 583 18.13 -6.85 26.14
CA LYS A 583 18.59 -7.50 24.92
C LYS A 583 18.48 -6.56 23.71
N SER A 584 17.33 -5.91 23.55
CA SER A 584 17.09 -4.99 22.45
C SER A 584 17.95 -3.72 22.55
N LEU A 585 18.17 -3.19 23.76
CA LEU A 585 19.15 -2.13 23.98
C LEU A 585 20.54 -2.58 23.53
N ASP A 586 21.04 -3.71 24.06
CA ASP A 586 22.38 -4.21 23.78
C ASP A 586 22.61 -4.47 22.28
N GLU A 587 21.60 -4.99 21.55
CA GLU A 587 21.65 -5.18 20.09
C GLU A 587 21.77 -3.86 19.30
N ASN A 588 21.34 -2.74 19.90
CA ASN A 588 21.32 -1.42 19.28
C ASN A 588 22.47 -0.50 19.69
N ILE A 589 23.40 -0.95 20.54
CA ILE A 589 24.62 -0.20 20.88
C ILE A 589 25.70 -0.45 19.83
N TYR A 590 25.93 0.53 18.95
CA TYR A 590 26.93 0.45 17.89
C TYR A 590 27.42 1.83 17.43
N VAL A 591 28.56 1.85 16.74
CA VAL A 591 28.99 2.99 15.91
C VAL A 591 28.47 2.78 14.48
N ARG A 592 27.90 3.83 13.88
CA ARG A 592 27.35 3.80 12.52
C ARG A 592 28.40 4.29 11.52
N ILE A 593 28.56 3.55 10.43
CA ILE A 593 29.57 3.83 9.41
C ILE A 593 28.91 3.82 8.04
N LYS A 594 28.85 4.99 7.40
CA LYS A 594 28.31 5.11 6.04
C LYS A 594 29.22 4.38 5.07
N CYS A 595 28.66 3.46 4.28
CA CYS A 595 29.40 2.62 3.33
C CYS A 595 29.49 3.26 1.94
N GLY A 596 29.41 4.59 1.86
CA GLY A 596 29.19 5.34 0.62
C GLY A 596 27.75 5.78 0.44
N SER A 597 27.54 6.66 -0.53
CA SER A 597 26.24 7.16 -0.95
C SER A 597 26.12 6.95 -2.46
N PHE A 598 25.04 6.30 -2.89
CA PHE A 598 24.81 5.86 -4.25
C PHE A 598 23.61 6.62 -4.82
N SER A 599 23.77 7.27 -5.97
CA SER A 599 22.66 8.01 -6.57
C SER A 599 21.60 7.05 -7.11
N TYR A 600 20.34 7.23 -6.72
CA TYR A 600 19.23 6.47 -7.34
C TYR A 600 19.16 6.69 -8.85
N ALA A 601 19.61 7.84 -9.35
CA ALA A 601 19.62 8.16 -10.77
C ALA A 601 20.65 7.35 -11.56
N GLU A 602 21.70 6.82 -10.92
CA GLU A 602 22.72 6.00 -11.59
C GLU A 602 22.32 4.53 -11.67
N ILE A 603 21.49 4.06 -10.74
CA ILE A 603 21.13 2.64 -10.59
C ILE A 603 20.47 2.04 -11.85
N PRO A 604 19.54 2.73 -12.56
CA PRO A 604 19.02 2.21 -13.83
C PRO A 604 20.08 2.02 -14.91
N LEU A 605 21.25 2.67 -14.83
CA LEU A 605 22.31 2.56 -15.83
C LEU A 605 23.06 1.22 -15.75
N GLU A 606 22.89 0.46 -14.66
CA GLU A 606 23.44 -0.90 -14.50
C GLU A 606 22.68 -1.97 -15.30
N PHE A 607 21.58 -1.58 -15.96
CA PHE A 607 20.74 -2.48 -16.76
C PHE A 607 21.03 -2.37 -18.25
N GLN A 608 21.02 -3.51 -18.94
CA GLN A 608 21.19 -3.53 -20.39
C GLN A 608 19.99 -2.92 -21.10
N TYR A 609 18.78 -3.13 -20.55
CA TYR A 609 17.59 -2.44 -21.02
C TYR A 609 16.70 -1.93 -19.89
N ILE A 610 16.11 -0.75 -20.13
CA ILE A 610 15.13 -0.11 -19.28
C ILE A 610 13.81 -0.02 -20.05
N MET A 611 12.81 -0.73 -19.56
CA MET A 611 11.45 -0.71 -20.10
C MET A 611 10.46 -0.43 -18.98
N GLY A 612 9.19 -0.21 -19.32
CA GLY A 612 8.20 0.03 -18.28
C GLY A 612 6.85 0.52 -18.79
N VAL A 613 5.94 0.63 -17.84
CA VAL A 613 4.59 1.14 -18.05
C VAL A 613 4.30 2.29 -17.08
N THR A 614 3.52 3.27 -17.53
CA THR A 614 3.06 4.38 -16.68
C THR A 614 1.71 4.91 -17.16
N GLY A 615 0.95 5.57 -16.30
CA GLY A 615 -0.29 6.27 -16.68
C GLY A 615 -0.06 7.67 -17.28
N THR A 616 1.13 8.24 -17.09
CA THR A 616 1.37 9.68 -17.16
C THR A 616 2.54 10.07 -18.08
N LEU A 617 2.91 9.20 -19.03
CA LEU A 617 4.02 9.45 -19.96
C LEU A 617 3.84 10.76 -20.76
N LYS A 618 2.62 11.06 -21.22
CA LYS A 618 2.29 12.31 -21.93
C LYS A 618 2.45 13.54 -21.04
N THR A 619 2.28 13.42 -19.73
CA THR A 619 2.27 14.57 -18.81
C THR A 619 3.64 14.87 -18.20
N LEU A 620 4.67 14.09 -18.53
CA LEU A 620 6.04 14.41 -18.15
C LEU A 620 6.45 15.79 -18.68
N SER A 621 7.14 16.55 -17.84
CA SER A 621 7.72 17.85 -18.16
C SER A 621 8.88 17.73 -19.14
N ASP A 622 9.22 18.83 -19.82
CA ASP A 622 10.34 18.83 -20.78
C ASP A 622 11.69 18.44 -20.15
N PRO A 623 12.04 18.87 -18.92
CA PRO A 623 13.23 18.37 -18.24
C PRO A 623 13.22 16.86 -18.00
N GLU A 624 12.11 16.29 -17.51
CA GLU A 624 11.98 14.84 -17.26
C GLU A 624 12.14 14.06 -18.57
N ARG A 625 11.46 14.50 -19.64
CA ARG A 625 11.60 13.89 -20.99
C ARG A 625 13.03 13.95 -21.48
N LYS A 626 13.72 15.07 -21.28
CA LYS A 626 15.13 15.22 -21.67
C LYS A 626 16.01 14.25 -20.91
N VAL A 627 15.77 14.03 -19.62
CA VAL A 627 16.52 13.02 -18.83
C VAL A 627 16.25 11.61 -19.36
N ILE A 628 14.98 11.23 -19.54
CA ILE A 628 14.57 9.92 -20.10
C ILE A 628 15.31 9.63 -21.42
N GLN A 629 15.35 10.60 -22.33
CA GLN A 629 15.97 10.44 -23.63
C GLN A 629 17.50 10.50 -23.59
N SER A 630 18.07 11.49 -22.91
CA SER A 630 19.51 11.77 -22.99
C SER A 630 20.35 10.96 -22.02
N VAL A 631 19.84 10.64 -20.83
CA VAL A 631 20.54 9.89 -19.79
C VAL A 631 20.22 8.41 -19.93
N TYR A 632 18.94 8.04 -19.81
CA TYR A 632 18.51 6.64 -19.81
C TYR A 632 18.34 6.04 -21.22
N LYS A 633 18.55 6.84 -22.27
CA LYS A 633 18.45 6.42 -23.68
C LYS A 633 17.09 5.80 -24.04
N ILE A 634 16.05 6.11 -23.28
CA ILE A 634 14.67 5.73 -23.58
C ILE A 634 14.20 6.66 -24.69
N THR A 635 14.26 6.16 -25.92
CA THR A 635 14.04 6.97 -27.13
C THR A 635 12.72 6.65 -27.82
N LYS A 636 12.00 5.64 -27.33
CA LYS A 636 10.75 5.17 -27.91
C LYS A 636 9.64 5.21 -26.87
N ASN A 637 8.55 5.87 -27.23
CA ASN A 637 7.33 5.92 -26.43
C ASN A 637 6.17 5.33 -27.23
N THR A 638 5.31 4.59 -26.53
CA THR A 638 4.03 4.13 -27.09
C THR A 638 2.91 4.55 -26.16
N TYR A 639 1.77 4.99 -26.71
CA TYR A 639 0.60 5.38 -25.94
C TYR A 639 -0.56 4.47 -26.31
N MET A 640 -0.95 3.58 -25.39
CA MET A 640 -2.11 2.73 -25.60
C MET A 640 -3.39 3.58 -25.55
N PRO A 641 -4.36 3.32 -26.44
CA PRO A 641 -5.70 3.86 -26.26
C PRO A 641 -6.37 3.20 -25.04
N SER A 642 -7.29 3.92 -24.40
CA SER A 642 -8.02 3.38 -23.26
C SER A 642 -8.89 2.20 -23.70
N VAL A 643 -8.85 1.12 -22.91
CA VAL A 643 -9.72 -0.06 -23.12
C VAL A 643 -11.20 0.24 -22.84
N PHE A 644 -11.49 1.39 -22.23
CA PHE A 644 -12.84 1.87 -21.95
C PHE A 644 -13.35 2.88 -22.99
N GLY A 645 -12.55 3.21 -24.00
CA GLY A 645 -12.90 4.14 -25.05
C GLY A 645 -12.56 5.59 -24.69
N ILE A 646 -13.28 6.52 -25.32
CA ILE A 646 -12.99 7.96 -25.16
C ILE A 646 -13.35 8.41 -23.74
N ASN A 647 -12.44 9.18 -23.14
CA ASN A 647 -12.64 9.76 -21.82
C ASN A 647 -13.81 10.75 -21.82
N ASN A 648 -14.74 10.58 -20.89
CA ASN A 648 -15.91 11.45 -20.71
C ASN A 648 -15.65 12.63 -19.75
N LEU A 649 -14.46 12.74 -19.17
CA LEU A 649 -14.06 13.89 -18.38
C LEU A 649 -14.01 15.12 -19.27
N LYS A 650 -14.90 16.08 -18.99
CA LYS A 650 -14.94 17.39 -19.64
C LYS A 650 -14.45 18.41 -18.63
N PHE A 651 -13.24 18.92 -18.87
CA PHE A 651 -12.68 20.02 -18.08
C PHE A 651 -13.03 21.34 -18.74
N THR A 652 -13.68 22.22 -18.00
CA THR A 652 -14.07 23.56 -18.42
C THR A 652 -13.38 24.56 -17.52
N ILE A 653 -12.30 25.19 -18.01
CA ILE A 653 -11.48 26.15 -17.24
C ILE A 653 -12.33 27.17 -16.46
N LYS A 654 -13.38 27.71 -17.07
CA LYS A 654 -14.23 28.74 -16.46
C LYS A 654 -15.06 28.24 -15.27
N ASP A 655 -15.44 26.97 -15.28
CA ASP A 655 -16.38 26.40 -14.32
C ASP A 655 -15.66 25.53 -13.28
N ASP A 656 -14.52 24.93 -13.65
CA ASP A 656 -13.78 23.97 -12.82
C ASP A 656 -12.56 24.58 -12.12
N ILE A 657 -12.12 25.79 -12.51
CA ILE A 657 -11.09 26.55 -11.77
C ILE A 657 -11.78 27.68 -10.99
N MET A 658 -11.75 27.56 -9.67
CA MET A 658 -12.26 28.59 -8.76
C MET A 658 -11.09 29.23 -8.01
N ILE A 659 -11.08 30.56 -7.97
CA ILE A 659 -10.16 31.34 -7.13
C ILE A 659 -11.01 32.05 -6.11
N ASP A 660 -10.80 31.73 -4.85
CA ASP A 660 -11.56 32.29 -3.73
C ASP A 660 -10.64 32.71 -2.60
N ASN A 661 -11.15 33.54 -1.69
CA ASN A 661 -10.41 33.97 -0.52
C ASN A 661 -10.18 32.81 0.46
N GLU A 662 -9.11 32.87 1.25
CA GLU A 662 -8.78 31.80 2.20
C GLU A 662 -9.92 31.52 3.20
N SER A 663 -10.72 32.54 3.55
CA SER A 663 -11.90 32.41 4.40
C SER A 663 -13.03 31.58 3.79
N ASP A 664 -13.16 31.56 2.46
CA ASP A 664 -14.25 30.89 1.74
C ASP A 664 -13.81 29.59 1.06
N TYR A 665 -12.51 29.33 1.00
CA TYR A 665 -11.91 28.17 0.34
C TYR A 665 -12.61 26.84 0.70
N PHE A 666 -12.79 26.55 1.99
CA PHE A 666 -13.47 25.32 2.44
C PHE A 666 -14.98 25.34 2.18
N ASN A 667 -15.63 26.50 2.24
CA ASN A 667 -17.06 26.64 1.95
C ASN A 667 -17.37 26.33 0.48
N VAL A 668 -16.47 26.73 -0.42
CA VAL A 668 -16.57 26.47 -1.86
C VAL A 668 -16.39 24.99 -2.16
N ILE A 669 -15.35 24.36 -1.59
CA ILE A 669 -15.14 22.90 -1.73
C ILE A 669 -16.37 22.14 -1.21
N LYS A 670 -16.90 22.51 -0.05
CA LYS A 670 -18.12 21.89 0.48
C LYS A 670 -19.32 22.06 -0.46
N ARG A 671 -19.54 23.27 -0.96
CA ARG A 671 -20.66 23.53 -1.88
C ARG A 671 -20.57 22.64 -3.11
N GLU A 672 -19.36 22.49 -3.66
CA GLU A 672 -19.12 21.58 -4.79
C GLU A 672 -19.41 20.12 -4.41
N ILE A 673 -19.00 19.68 -3.21
CA ILE A 673 -19.35 18.34 -2.70
C ILE A 673 -20.87 18.16 -2.64
N ASP A 674 -21.58 19.08 -1.99
CA ASP A 674 -23.03 18.98 -1.78
C ASP A 674 -23.80 19.00 -3.10
N ASP A 675 -23.43 19.89 -4.02
CA ASP A 675 -24.10 20.04 -5.31
C ASP A 675 -23.92 18.78 -6.19
N ARG A 676 -22.74 18.14 -6.13
CA ARG A 676 -22.46 16.89 -6.87
C ARG A 676 -23.06 15.65 -6.20
N LEU A 677 -23.15 15.60 -4.87
CA LEU A 677 -23.81 14.50 -4.14
C LEU A 677 -25.33 14.53 -4.32
N VAL A 678 -25.95 15.71 -4.30
CA VAL A 678 -27.39 15.88 -4.55
C VAL A 678 -27.71 15.81 -6.04
N GLY A 679 -26.73 16.11 -6.89
CA GLY A 679 -26.83 16.02 -8.34
C GLY A 679 -27.54 17.21 -8.99
N LYS A 680 -27.46 18.40 -8.37
CA LYS A 680 -28.18 19.60 -8.82
C LYS A 680 -27.83 20.03 -10.26
N SER A 681 -26.62 19.72 -10.72
CA SER A 681 -26.09 20.23 -12.00
C SER A 681 -25.79 19.14 -13.03
N SER A 682 -25.61 17.86 -12.65
CA SER A 682 -25.23 16.80 -13.60
C SER A 682 -25.55 15.36 -13.15
N GLY A 683 -26.56 15.20 -12.27
CA GLY A 683 -26.85 13.94 -11.59
C GLY A 683 -25.87 13.64 -10.45
N LYS A 684 -26.21 12.67 -9.59
CA LYS A 684 -25.39 12.29 -8.44
C LYS A 684 -24.05 11.70 -8.89
N ARG A 685 -22.94 12.10 -8.27
CA ARG A 685 -21.60 11.59 -8.61
C ARG A 685 -20.79 11.31 -7.34
N ALA A 686 -19.95 10.28 -7.41
CA ALA A 686 -18.90 10.05 -6.43
C ALA A 686 -17.82 11.13 -6.56
N ILE A 687 -17.18 11.47 -5.44
CA ILE A 687 -16.26 12.61 -5.35
C ILE A 687 -15.00 12.16 -4.60
N LEU A 688 -13.84 12.49 -5.16
CA LEU A 688 -12.55 12.38 -4.49
C LEU A 688 -11.98 13.79 -4.35
N VAL A 689 -11.67 14.19 -3.12
CA VAL A 689 -11.11 15.50 -2.81
C VAL A 689 -9.67 15.31 -2.37
N PHE A 690 -8.77 16.04 -3.00
CA PHE A 690 -7.33 15.99 -2.73
C PHE A 690 -6.88 17.30 -2.11
N PHE A 691 -5.99 17.20 -1.11
CA PHE A 691 -5.31 18.33 -0.51
C PHE A 691 -3.81 18.13 -0.64
N GLU A 692 -3.07 19.23 -0.77
CA GLU A 692 -1.62 19.25 -0.90
C GLU A 692 -0.89 18.74 0.35
N SER A 693 -1.56 18.70 1.51
CA SER A 693 -0.97 18.21 2.74
C SER A 693 -2.01 17.60 3.69
N ASN A 694 -1.55 16.67 4.53
CA ASN A 694 -2.35 16.12 5.63
C ASN A 694 -2.83 17.21 6.60
N ARG A 695 -2.03 18.27 6.82
CA ARG A 695 -2.42 19.42 7.62
C ARG A 695 -3.67 20.10 7.05
N LYS A 696 -3.67 20.41 5.75
CA LYS A 696 -4.79 21.09 5.07
C LYS A 696 -6.03 20.20 4.95
N LEU A 697 -5.84 18.90 4.72
CA LEU A 697 -6.92 17.91 4.82
C LEU A 697 -7.56 17.94 6.21
N LYS A 698 -6.75 17.95 7.29
CA LYS A 698 -7.27 18.04 8.66
C LYS A 698 -7.94 19.37 8.95
N GLU A 699 -7.37 20.48 8.51
CA GLU A 699 -8.01 21.81 8.61
C GLU A 699 -9.38 21.83 7.94
N PHE A 700 -9.52 21.22 6.76
CA PHE A 700 -10.82 21.08 6.10
C PHE A 700 -11.76 20.19 6.90
N TYR A 701 -11.27 19.04 7.37
CA TYR A 701 -12.06 18.08 8.15
C TYR A 701 -12.56 18.67 9.48
N ASP A 702 -11.71 19.41 10.18
CA ASP A 702 -11.98 20.04 11.48
C ASP A 702 -12.71 21.40 11.33
N SER A 703 -12.88 21.89 10.10
CA SER A 703 -13.59 23.15 9.85
C SER A 703 -15.06 23.05 10.24
N THR A 704 -15.61 24.13 10.80
CA THR A 704 -17.04 24.26 11.09
C THR A 704 -17.91 24.11 9.83
N THR A 705 -17.31 24.32 8.66
CA THR A 705 -17.89 24.08 7.34
C THR A 705 -18.30 22.62 7.16
N LEU A 706 -17.45 21.64 7.51
CA LEU A 706 -17.74 20.22 7.35
C LEU A 706 -18.71 19.68 8.42
N GLY A 707 -18.63 20.20 9.64
CA GLY A 707 -19.55 19.86 10.75
C GLY A 707 -21.03 20.17 10.48
N SER A 708 -21.32 20.87 9.37
CA SER A 708 -22.67 21.14 8.87
C SER A 708 -22.98 20.38 7.57
N LEU A 709 -22.40 19.19 7.36
CA LEU A 709 -22.87 18.19 6.37
C LEU A 709 -24.27 17.69 6.78
N ASN A 710 -25.26 18.58 6.67
CA ASN A 710 -26.68 18.30 6.84
C ASN A 710 -27.20 17.56 5.59
#